data_AF-A0A523TT25-F1
#
_entry.id   AF-A0A523TT25-F1
#
_cell.length_a   1.000
_cell.length_b   1.000
_cell.length_c   1.000
_cell.angle_alpha   90.00
_cell.angle_beta   90.00
_cell.angle_gamma   90.00
#
_symmetry.space_group_name_H-M   'P 1'
#
loop_
_entity.id
_entity.type
_entity.pdbx_description
1 polymer ?
#
loop_
_entity_poly.entity_id
_entity_poly.type
_entity_poly.pdbx_seq_one_letter_code
_entity_poly.pdbx_strand_id
1 'polypeptide(L)'
;MAMGMLIDYVKCEGCEACLEACIEQNDLPEETELQGLSTDRFTTLTELEDQYVRKLCMHCIDPACASACPSAAMKKRKDGPVVYDASICLGCRYCMVACPFDIPKFEWGSNNPAVSKCIMCWSRLDEGKPTACAEACEYEATVFGEREELLELAKKRMKESPEEYHPRIFGEKEAGGTSVLLLTKPDYPFGKLGFPDNLPRHTLPSLTLSILRKLPGIVLVTAAGLTGLYWFFKRRDKVLALEEKERRKPLSDKSICETHGGDKRKKTLRERITIWRVILGIIVLTGLVFTVFRFWKGLGATTNLTDRTPWGLWVGLDVFSGVGLAAGGFTIACIVYIFNIKSLKPVTRPAILTAFIGYILVIAGLLFDMGRPYNIWRPIFHWNLHSVLFEVALCVVLYSVVLFLEFLPSVFEKFGWERLLKIHRFFLIPLVITGVLLSVLHQSSLGSMFVIFPEKMHGLWYSMLQPVLFFISCVAAGLTMVIIESYLSHRFLHRSLHTGILNKLAVAAAAIIGLYAAVRFADLIYRGALGLAFTPGYEMACFWGEIILGITVPMVLLGSRLRFSRVWMFVGALSYVLGFILHRMDTAITSLRRATGEAYFPSFMEIMISIFLIALGFIAFRLISACFPVFPKEGEGEERVN
;
A
#
# COMPACT_ATOMS: atom_id res chain seq x y z
N MET A 1 -14.41 20.59 27.89
CA MET A 1 -15.26 19.65 27.12
C MET A 1 -14.90 19.84 25.63
N ALA A 2 -15.46 19.07 24.69
CA ALA A 2 -15.05 19.18 23.28
C ALA A 2 -15.78 20.35 22.59
N MET A 3 -15.03 21.30 22.05
CA MET A 3 -15.57 22.45 21.33
C MET A 3 -16.05 22.06 19.92
N GLY A 4 -16.96 22.86 19.39
CA GLY A 4 -17.56 22.67 18.08
C GLY A 4 -18.06 23.96 17.45
N MET A 5 -18.67 23.81 16.27
CA MET A 5 -19.38 24.88 15.57
C MET A 5 -20.74 24.38 15.11
N LEU A 6 -21.78 25.18 15.29
CA LEU A 6 -23.07 25.00 14.62
C LEU A 6 -23.13 25.96 13.44
N ILE A 7 -23.35 25.43 12.25
CA ILE A 7 -23.55 26.20 11.02
C ILE A 7 -24.99 26.02 10.59
N ASP A 8 -25.70 27.12 10.51
CA ASP A 8 -27.11 27.18 10.19
C ASP A 8 -27.29 27.89 8.85
N TYR A 9 -27.51 27.10 7.79
CA TYR A 9 -27.68 27.65 6.46
C TYR A 9 -29.03 28.36 6.27
N VAL A 10 -30.00 28.13 7.17
CA VAL A 10 -31.31 28.81 7.12
C VAL A 10 -31.15 30.29 7.50
N LYS A 11 -30.25 30.58 8.45
CA LYS A 11 -29.93 31.95 8.90
C LYS A 11 -28.83 32.64 8.09
N CYS A 12 -28.22 31.98 7.12
CA CYS A 12 -27.04 32.51 6.43
C CYS A 12 -27.47 33.48 5.32
N GLU A 13 -27.09 34.75 5.45
CA GLU A 13 -27.39 35.82 4.48
C GLU A 13 -26.33 36.00 3.38
N GLY A 14 -25.29 35.16 3.33
CA GLY A 14 -24.31 35.24 2.24
C GLY A 14 -23.28 36.37 2.34
N CYS A 15 -23.15 37.08 3.47
CA CYS A 15 -22.33 38.29 3.59
C CYS A 15 -20.80 38.11 3.51
N GLU A 16 -20.30 36.89 3.36
CA GLU A 16 -18.87 36.55 3.23
C GLU A 16 -17.92 36.95 4.39
N ALA A 17 -18.37 37.66 5.44
CA ALA A 17 -17.54 38.05 6.59
C ALA A 17 -16.79 36.87 7.25
N CYS A 18 -17.39 35.68 7.22
CA CYS A 18 -16.77 34.46 7.74
C CYS A 18 -15.59 33.93 6.90
N LEU A 19 -15.54 34.29 5.61
CA LEU A 19 -14.45 34.00 4.68
C LEU A 19 -13.29 34.96 4.95
N GLU A 20 -13.57 36.27 4.97
CA GLU A 20 -12.58 37.33 5.23
C GLU A 20 -11.87 37.10 6.57
N ALA A 21 -12.63 36.86 7.63
CA ALA A 21 -12.07 36.56 8.95
C ALA A 21 -11.21 35.27 8.97
N CYS A 22 -11.52 34.30 8.09
CA CYS A 22 -10.71 33.10 7.96
C CYS A 22 -9.40 33.36 7.20
N ILE A 23 -9.44 34.23 6.19
CA ILE A 23 -8.28 34.65 5.40
C ILE A 23 -7.30 35.39 6.32
N GLU A 24 -7.78 36.43 7.01
CA GLU A 24 -6.97 37.24 7.94
C GLU A 24 -6.36 36.38 9.06
N GLN A 25 -7.17 35.54 9.72
CA GLN A 25 -6.71 34.73 10.85
C GLN A 25 -5.62 33.69 10.48
N ASN A 26 -5.59 33.25 9.22
CA ASN A 26 -4.67 32.19 8.77
C ASN A 26 -3.61 32.71 7.79
N ASP A 27 -3.53 34.04 7.57
CA ASP A 27 -2.60 34.67 6.63
C ASP A 27 -2.68 34.03 5.23
N LEU A 28 -3.90 33.85 4.74
CA LEU A 28 -4.18 33.27 3.42
C LEU A 28 -4.20 34.38 2.36
N PRO A 29 -3.89 34.07 1.09
CA PRO A 29 -4.01 35.06 0.03
C PRO A 29 -5.47 35.46 -0.21
N GLU A 30 -5.70 36.76 -0.45
CA GLU A 30 -7.04 37.34 -0.66
C GLU A 30 -7.69 36.85 -1.97
N GLU A 31 -6.91 36.80 -3.05
CA GLU A 31 -7.35 36.30 -4.36
C GLU A 31 -6.80 34.90 -4.63
N THR A 32 -7.68 34.00 -5.07
CA THR A 32 -7.28 32.68 -5.59
C THR A 32 -8.08 32.37 -6.84
N GLU A 33 -7.38 31.85 -7.85
CA GLU A 33 -7.97 31.37 -9.11
C GLU A 33 -8.82 30.10 -8.91
N LEU A 34 -8.69 29.44 -7.76
CA LEU A 34 -9.36 28.16 -7.45
C LEU A 34 -10.77 28.37 -6.90
N GLN A 35 -11.75 27.71 -7.53
CA GLN A 35 -13.10 27.57 -7.00
C GLN A 35 -13.16 26.44 -5.96
N GLY A 36 -13.80 26.70 -4.82
CA GLY A 36 -13.93 25.71 -3.74
C GLY A 36 -12.80 25.73 -2.71
N LEU A 37 -12.74 24.66 -1.90
CA LEU A 37 -11.70 24.50 -0.87
C LEU A 37 -10.35 24.24 -1.56
N SER A 38 -9.33 24.95 -1.12
CA SER A 38 -7.96 24.81 -1.63
C SER A 38 -6.94 24.90 -0.50
N THR A 39 -5.65 24.86 -0.84
CA THR A 39 -4.58 25.12 0.12
C THR A 39 -4.60 26.54 0.68
N ASP A 40 -5.28 27.44 -0.03
CA ASP A 40 -5.29 28.88 0.19
C ASP A 40 -6.68 29.35 0.66
N ARG A 41 -7.65 28.42 0.73
CA ARG A 41 -9.05 28.71 1.07
C ARG A 41 -9.63 27.58 1.92
N PHE A 42 -9.65 27.78 3.23
CA PHE A 42 -10.07 26.75 4.22
C PHE A 42 -11.58 26.66 4.44
N THR A 43 -12.31 27.66 3.98
CA THR A 43 -13.76 27.74 4.03
C THR A 43 -14.26 28.33 2.73
N THR A 44 -15.41 27.89 2.25
CA THR A 44 -16.07 28.44 1.06
C THR A 44 -17.50 28.78 1.38
N LEU A 45 -18.06 29.72 0.64
CA LEU A 45 -19.48 30.00 0.61
C LEU A 45 -19.93 29.88 -0.84
N THR A 46 -21.05 29.20 -1.08
CA THR A 46 -21.58 29.01 -2.43
C THR A 46 -23.08 29.19 -2.38
N GLU A 47 -23.60 30.06 -3.22
CA GLU A 47 -25.03 30.22 -3.40
C GLU A 47 -25.57 29.02 -4.21
N LEU A 48 -26.59 28.36 -3.66
CA LEU A 48 -27.28 27.27 -4.31
C LEU A 48 -28.78 27.61 -4.32
N GLU A 49 -29.28 28.03 -5.48
CA GLU A 49 -30.67 28.47 -5.66
C GLU A 49 -31.05 29.59 -4.68
N ASP A 50 -31.74 29.31 -3.57
CA ASP A 50 -32.16 30.30 -2.56
C ASP A 50 -31.49 30.11 -1.19
N GLN A 51 -30.35 29.40 -1.12
CA GLN A 51 -29.61 29.18 0.13
C GLN A 51 -28.10 29.30 -0.07
N TYR A 52 -27.41 29.93 0.89
CA TYR A 52 -25.95 29.98 0.94
C TYR A 52 -25.38 28.79 1.72
N VAL A 53 -24.49 28.05 1.08
CA VAL A 53 -23.91 26.81 1.60
C VAL A 53 -22.44 27.02 1.90
N ARG A 54 -22.08 26.87 3.17
CA ARG A 54 -20.70 27.02 3.62
C ARG A 54 -20.01 25.66 3.74
N LYS A 55 -18.83 25.46 3.15
CA LYS A 55 -18.05 24.21 3.33
C LYS A 55 -16.74 24.47 4.05
N LEU A 56 -16.42 23.62 5.02
CA LEU A 56 -15.15 23.59 5.74
C LEU A 56 -14.95 22.24 6.45
N CYS A 57 -13.81 22.07 7.14
CA CYS A 57 -13.51 20.84 7.87
C CYS A 57 -14.56 20.52 8.94
N MET A 58 -15.06 19.28 8.94
CA MET A 58 -16.03 18.84 9.94
C MET A 58 -15.42 18.56 11.33
N HIS A 59 -14.09 18.52 11.45
CA HIS A 59 -13.37 18.28 12.71
C HIS A 59 -13.92 17.06 13.48
N CYS A 60 -14.01 15.91 12.79
CA CYS A 60 -14.62 14.67 13.29
C CYS A 60 -14.19 14.31 14.72
N ILE A 61 -15.10 13.70 15.49
CA ILE A 61 -14.80 13.27 16.88
C ILE A 61 -13.67 12.25 16.87
N ASP A 62 -13.76 11.26 15.97
CA ASP A 62 -12.72 10.27 15.69
C ASP A 62 -12.27 10.39 14.21
N PRO A 63 -11.27 11.23 13.90
CA PRO A 63 -10.96 11.61 12.53
C PRO A 63 -10.19 10.54 11.76
N ALA A 64 -10.79 10.06 10.67
CA ALA A 64 -10.15 9.16 9.69
C ALA A 64 -8.83 9.73 9.13
N CYS A 65 -8.74 11.04 8.89
CA CYS A 65 -7.52 11.67 8.40
C CYS A 65 -6.35 11.63 9.41
N ALA A 66 -6.64 11.66 10.71
CA ALA A 66 -5.61 11.52 11.75
C ALA A 66 -5.21 10.06 11.95
N SER A 67 -6.19 9.14 11.96
CA SER A 67 -5.90 7.69 11.98
C SER A 67 -5.11 7.26 10.73
N ALA A 68 -5.37 7.84 9.56
CA ALA A 68 -4.59 7.56 8.36
C ALA A 68 -3.14 8.09 8.42
N CYS A 69 -2.80 9.04 9.29
CA CYS A 69 -1.50 9.71 9.24
C CYS A 69 -0.38 8.91 9.95
N PRO A 70 0.68 8.48 9.22
CA PRO A 70 1.71 7.64 9.82
C PRO A 70 2.68 8.38 10.75
N SER A 71 2.89 9.68 10.54
CA SER A 71 3.80 10.51 11.35
C SER A 71 3.09 11.35 12.42
N ALA A 72 1.79 11.11 12.65
CA ALA A 72 0.96 11.95 13.52
C ALA A 72 0.92 13.45 13.16
N ALA A 73 1.24 13.80 11.89
CA ALA A 73 1.10 15.17 11.37
C ALA A 73 -0.34 15.68 11.42
N MET A 74 -1.33 14.79 11.31
CA MET A 74 -2.73 15.09 11.59
C MET A 74 -3.08 14.56 12.97
N LYS A 75 -3.60 15.42 13.86
CA LYS A 75 -3.90 15.04 15.25
C LYS A 75 -5.22 15.64 15.73
N LYS A 76 -6.01 14.83 16.44
CA LYS A 76 -7.18 15.32 17.21
C LYS A 76 -6.67 15.89 18.54
N ARG A 77 -6.93 17.17 18.80
CA ARG A 77 -6.73 17.77 20.13
C ARG A 77 -7.92 17.42 21.03
N LYS A 78 -7.69 17.44 22.35
CA LYS A 78 -8.71 17.06 23.36
C LYS A 78 -9.87 18.06 23.46
N ASP A 79 -9.59 19.31 23.14
CA ASP A 79 -10.52 20.44 23.10
C ASP A 79 -11.36 20.50 21.82
N GLY A 80 -11.18 19.59 20.85
CA GLY A 80 -12.05 19.48 19.68
C GLY A 80 -11.37 19.63 18.32
N PRO A 81 -10.45 20.59 18.10
CA PRO A 81 -9.80 20.76 16.81
C PRO A 81 -9.08 19.52 16.30
N VAL A 82 -9.08 19.36 14.98
CA VAL A 82 -8.19 18.44 14.26
C VAL A 82 -7.14 19.33 13.65
N VAL A 83 -5.90 19.21 14.05
CA VAL A 83 -4.81 20.10 13.65
C VAL A 83 -3.84 19.39 12.70
N TYR A 84 -3.05 20.19 12.00
CA TYR A 84 -2.06 19.75 11.04
C TYR A 84 -0.70 20.38 11.36
N ASP A 85 0.35 19.56 11.39
CA ASP A 85 1.74 19.98 11.53
C ASP A 85 2.52 19.65 10.24
N ALA A 86 2.83 20.69 9.47
CA ALA A 86 3.56 20.57 8.22
C ALA A 86 5.01 20.10 8.42
N SER A 87 5.61 20.39 9.58
CA SER A 87 7.03 20.10 9.84
C SER A 87 7.29 18.59 9.85
N ILE A 88 6.31 17.79 10.30
CA ILE A 88 6.42 16.34 10.39
C ILE A 88 5.65 15.58 9.29
N CYS A 89 5.02 16.31 8.36
CA CYS A 89 4.25 15.72 7.28
C CYS A 89 5.14 15.14 6.18
N LEU A 90 4.80 13.94 5.68
CA LEU A 90 5.46 13.33 4.52
C LEU A 90 4.87 13.77 3.18
N GLY A 91 3.67 14.36 3.17
CA GLY A 91 2.93 14.61 1.93
C GLY A 91 2.49 13.33 1.21
N CYS A 92 2.16 12.25 1.94
CA CYS A 92 1.71 10.97 1.36
C CYS A 92 0.24 10.98 0.89
N ARG A 93 -0.52 12.03 1.20
CA ARG A 93 -1.90 12.27 0.76
C ARG A 93 -2.94 11.21 1.16
N TYR A 94 -2.56 10.23 1.98
CA TYR A 94 -3.51 9.22 2.45
C TYR A 94 -4.67 9.81 3.26
N CYS A 95 -4.43 10.92 3.97
CA CYS A 95 -5.47 11.66 4.68
C CYS A 95 -6.58 12.25 3.77
N MET A 96 -6.26 12.54 2.50
CA MET A 96 -7.22 13.05 1.50
C MET A 96 -8.17 11.92 1.08
N VAL A 97 -7.62 10.73 0.81
CA VAL A 97 -8.40 9.53 0.50
C VAL A 97 -9.29 9.15 1.70
N ALA A 98 -8.71 9.12 2.90
CA ALA A 98 -9.42 8.71 4.11
C ALA A 98 -10.52 9.68 4.57
N CYS A 99 -10.45 10.98 4.23
CA CYS A 99 -11.45 11.95 4.66
C CYS A 99 -12.77 11.75 3.91
N PRO A 100 -13.89 11.43 4.58
CA PRO A 100 -15.18 11.23 3.90
C PRO A 100 -15.77 12.52 3.33
N PHE A 101 -15.28 13.68 3.78
CA PHE A 101 -15.80 15.01 3.42
C PHE A 101 -14.94 15.74 2.38
N ASP A 102 -13.90 15.08 1.83
CA ASP A 102 -12.99 15.65 0.82
C ASP A 102 -12.34 16.99 1.24
N ILE A 103 -11.90 17.08 2.50
CA ILE A 103 -11.43 18.34 3.10
C ILE A 103 -9.95 18.63 2.91
N PRO A 104 -9.00 17.72 3.21
CA PRO A 104 -7.59 18.05 3.08
C PRO A 104 -7.24 18.30 1.61
N LYS A 105 -6.59 19.42 1.31
CA LYS A 105 -6.14 19.82 -0.04
C LYS A 105 -4.62 19.86 -0.10
N PHE A 106 -4.05 19.62 -1.28
CA PHE A 106 -2.60 19.46 -1.46
C PHE A 106 -2.02 20.53 -2.38
N GLU A 107 -0.84 21.03 -2.05
CA GLU A 107 -0.17 22.10 -2.77
C GLU A 107 0.59 21.58 -4.01
N TRP A 108 -0.11 21.26 -5.09
CA TRP A 108 0.47 20.56 -6.24
C TRP A 108 1.62 21.30 -6.95
N GLY A 109 1.60 22.64 -6.95
CA GLY A 109 2.57 23.50 -7.64
C GLY A 109 3.89 23.73 -6.89
N SER A 110 4.02 23.19 -5.67
CA SER A 110 5.17 23.43 -4.81
C SER A 110 6.14 22.23 -4.80
N ASN A 111 7.43 22.54 -4.68
CA ASN A 111 8.46 21.53 -4.45
C ASN A 111 8.60 21.14 -2.97
N ASN A 112 7.93 21.88 -2.07
CA ASN A 112 7.83 21.57 -0.66
C ASN A 112 6.36 21.61 -0.19
N PRO A 113 5.49 20.80 -0.81
CA PRO A 113 4.05 20.96 -0.72
C PRO A 113 3.51 20.68 0.69
N ALA A 114 2.58 21.49 1.15
CA ALA A 114 1.80 21.22 2.35
C ALA A 114 0.44 20.55 2.03
N VAL A 115 -0.15 19.95 3.07
CA VAL A 115 -1.58 19.62 3.07
C VAL A 115 -2.28 20.69 3.90
N SER A 116 -3.30 21.35 3.37
CA SER A 116 -4.01 22.38 4.14
C SER A 116 -5.47 22.01 4.35
N LYS A 117 -6.04 22.56 5.42
CA LYS A 117 -7.44 22.45 5.80
C LYS A 117 -7.72 23.42 6.94
N CYS A 118 -9.00 23.70 7.20
CA CYS A 118 -9.40 24.38 8.43
C CYS A 118 -8.83 23.67 9.68
N ILE A 119 -8.27 24.46 10.59
CA ILE A 119 -7.64 24.04 11.84
C ILE A 119 -8.46 24.43 13.09
N MET A 120 -9.71 24.87 12.89
CA MET A 120 -10.63 25.36 13.93
C MET A 120 -10.01 26.43 14.82
N CYS A 121 -9.21 27.33 14.23
CA CYS A 121 -8.53 28.44 14.90
C CYS A 121 -7.90 28.04 16.25
N TRP A 122 -7.22 26.88 16.33
CA TRP A 122 -6.74 26.34 17.59
C TRP A 122 -5.91 27.32 18.43
N SER A 123 -5.19 28.25 17.78
CA SER A 123 -4.43 29.33 18.45
C SER A 123 -5.35 30.30 19.20
N ARG A 124 -6.50 30.68 18.61
CA ARG A 124 -7.52 31.50 19.29
C ARG A 124 -8.15 30.76 20.47
N LEU A 125 -8.38 29.47 20.32
CA LEU A 125 -8.93 28.62 21.39
C LEU A 125 -7.98 28.58 22.59
N ASP A 126 -6.66 28.55 22.36
CA ASP A 126 -5.66 28.63 23.43
C ASP A 126 -5.71 29.98 24.19
N GLU A 127 -6.24 31.04 23.58
CA GLU A 127 -6.51 32.35 24.20
C GLU A 127 -7.93 32.46 24.80
N GLY A 128 -8.74 31.40 24.74
CA GLY A 128 -10.13 31.42 25.20
C GLY A 128 -11.09 32.18 24.28
N LYS A 129 -10.69 32.48 23.04
CA LYS A 129 -11.51 33.17 22.03
C LYS A 129 -12.26 32.17 21.13
N PRO A 130 -13.43 32.54 20.57
CA PRO A 130 -14.10 31.75 19.56
C PRO A 130 -13.30 31.69 18.24
N THR A 131 -13.74 30.85 17.31
CA THR A 131 -13.19 30.86 15.96
C THR A 131 -13.48 32.20 15.27
N ALA A 132 -12.52 32.71 14.49
CA ALA A 132 -12.65 34.01 13.83
C ALA A 132 -13.93 34.11 12.99
N CYS A 133 -14.29 33.01 12.31
CA CYS A 133 -15.48 32.96 11.48
C CYS A 133 -16.81 32.86 12.23
N ALA A 134 -16.81 32.43 13.50
CA ALA A 134 -17.99 32.50 14.36
C ALA A 134 -18.14 33.90 14.98
N GLU A 135 -17.02 34.50 15.38
CA GLU A 135 -16.97 35.87 15.91
C GLU A 135 -17.43 36.91 14.89
N ALA A 136 -17.08 36.73 13.62
CA ALA A 136 -17.51 37.61 12.53
C ALA A 136 -18.98 37.42 12.10
N CYS A 137 -19.71 36.43 12.64
CA CYS A 137 -21.06 36.10 12.18
C CYS A 137 -22.13 36.86 12.96
N GLU A 138 -22.56 38.02 12.44
CA GLU A 138 -23.60 38.84 13.06
C GLU A 138 -25.01 38.20 13.05
N TYR A 139 -25.26 37.27 12.12
CA TYR A 139 -26.55 36.60 11.95
C TYR A 139 -26.75 35.36 12.84
N GLU A 140 -25.75 35.02 13.66
CA GLU A 140 -25.72 33.76 14.44
C GLU A 140 -25.91 32.50 13.56
N ALA A 141 -25.57 32.61 12.28
CA ALA A 141 -25.54 31.49 11.33
C ALA A 141 -24.33 30.58 11.60
N THR A 142 -23.26 31.09 12.20
CA THR A 142 -22.15 30.28 12.73
C THR A 142 -22.00 30.56 14.22
N VAL A 143 -22.23 29.55 15.05
CA VAL A 143 -22.10 29.65 16.51
C VAL A 143 -20.98 28.72 16.99
N PHE A 144 -20.11 29.21 17.86
CA PHE A 144 -19.03 28.44 18.46
C PHE A 144 -19.29 28.21 19.95
N GLY A 145 -18.99 27.01 20.44
CA GLY A 145 -19.26 26.63 21.83
C GLY A 145 -18.98 25.17 22.09
N GLU A 146 -19.47 24.66 23.22
CA GLU A 146 -19.38 23.23 23.50
C GLU A 146 -20.29 22.43 22.59
N ARG A 147 -19.79 21.30 22.06
CA ARG A 147 -20.55 20.52 21.07
C ARG A 147 -21.93 20.08 21.59
N GLU A 148 -22.04 19.72 22.86
CA GLU A 148 -23.30 19.27 23.46
C GLU A 148 -24.32 20.40 23.53
N GLU A 149 -23.90 21.60 23.95
CA GLU A 149 -24.73 22.79 23.96
C GLU A 149 -25.18 23.19 22.54
N LEU A 150 -24.28 23.09 21.57
CA LEU A 150 -24.59 23.36 20.16
C LEU A 150 -25.61 22.36 19.58
N LEU A 151 -25.57 21.08 20.00
CA LEU A 151 -26.57 20.09 19.62
C LEU A 151 -27.95 20.42 20.21
N GLU A 152 -28.00 20.85 21.47
CA GLU A 152 -29.26 21.26 22.10
C GLU A 152 -29.81 22.54 21.46
N LEU A 153 -28.94 23.50 21.13
CA LEU A 153 -29.31 24.70 20.37
C LEU A 153 -29.89 24.33 18.99
N ALA A 154 -29.25 23.41 18.28
CA ALA A 154 -29.71 22.95 16.97
C ALA A 154 -31.11 22.30 17.05
N LYS A 155 -31.31 21.40 18.02
CA LYS A 155 -32.62 20.78 18.27
C LYS A 155 -33.68 21.81 18.66
N LYS A 156 -33.30 22.81 19.45
CA LYS A 156 -34.20 23.91 19.84
C LYS A 156 -34.67 24.69 18.61
N ARG A 157 -33.74 25.13 17.74
CA ARG A 157 -34.08 25.86 16.49
C ARG A 157 -35.04 25.05 15.61
N MET A 158 -34.74 23.77 15.41
CA MET A 158 -35.61 22.87 14.61
C MET A 158 -36.98 22.63 15.23
N LYS A 159 -37.11 22.70 16.56
CA LYS A 159 -38.39 22.51 17.26
C LYS A 159 -39.23 23.79 17.23
N GLU A 160 -38.59 24.95 17.28
CA GLU A 160 -39.26 26.26 17.26
C GLU A 160 -39.85 26.60 15.88
N SER A 161 -39.17 26.20 14.79
CA SER A 161 -39.62 26.45 13.40
C SER A 161 -39.53 25.18 12.53
N PRO A 162 -40.30 24.11 12.78
CA PRO A 162 -40.11 22.82 12.11
C PRO A 162 -40.32 22.87 10.58
N GLU A 163 -41.14 23.79 10.09
CA GLU A 163 -41.35 24.06 8.66
C GLU A 163 -40.14 24.71 7.94
N GLU A 164 -39.21 25.33 8.68
CA GLU A 164 -38.03 26.00 8.10
C GLU A 164 -36.78 25.11 8.07
N TYR A 165 -36.79 23.97 8.77
CA TYR A 165 -35.61 23.11 8.91
C TYR A 165 -35.84 21.69 8.41
N HIS A 166 -34.83 21.16 7.73
CA HIS A 166 -34.76 19.73 7.43
C HIS A 166 -34.67 18.91 8.74
N PRO A 167 -35.39 17.78 8.88
CA PRO A 167 -35.52 17.02 10.14
C PRO A 167 -34.25 16.29 10.61
N ARG A 168 -33.08 16.56 10.00
CA ARG A 168 -31.80 15.89 10.28
C ARG A 168 -30.74 16.94 10.57
N ILE A 169 -30.03 16.79 11.67
CA ILE A 169 -28.80 17.53 11.98
C ILE A 169 -27.63 16.75 11.39
N PHE A 170 -26.90 17.33 10.44
CA PHE A 170 -25.72 16.68 9.89
C PHE A 170 -24.51 16.90 10.80
N GLY A 171 -23.73 15.85 11.02
CA GLY A 171 -22.61 15.84 11.94
C GLY A 171 -22.92 15.30 13.33
N GLU A 172 -24.20 15.02 13.61
CA GLU A 172 -24.61 14.39 14.88
C GLU A 172 -24.04 12.96 14.97
N LYS A 173 -24.19 12.18 13.88
CA LYS A 173 -23.91 10.74 13.84
C LYS A 173 -23.01 10.33 12.67
N GLU A 174 -22.86 11.17 11.66
CA GLU A 174 -22.11 10.90 10.43
C GLU A 174 -20.63 10.62 10.74
N ALA A 175 -20.13 9.47 10.27
CA ALA A 175 -18.78 8.96 10.53
C ALA A 175 -18.45 8.85 12.04
N GLY A 176 -19.45 8.59 12.89
CA GLY A 176 -19.29 8.54 14.35
C GLY A 176 -19.40 9.90 15.04
N GLY A 177 -19.82 10.93 14.31
CA GLY A 177 -20.07 12.28 14.81
C GLY A 177 -18.91 13.25 14.57
N THR A 178 -19.25 14.54 14.46
CA THR A 178 -18.33 15.61 14.12
C THR A 178 -18.43 16.79 15.08
N SER A 179 -17.36 17.59 15.19
CA SER A 179 -17.39 18.83 15.98
C SER A 179 -18.10 19.97 15.26
N VAL A 180 -18.28 19.88 13.94
CA VAL A 180 -19.12 20.82 13.18
C VAL A 180 -20.49 20.19 12.93
N LEU A 181 -21.57 20.93 13.20
CA LEU A 181 -22.96 20.52 13.03
C LEU A 181 -23.61 21.44 12.00
N LEU A 182 -24.47 20.89 11.14
CA LEU A 182 -25.10 21.65 10.06
C LEU A 182 -26.62 21.55 10.13
N LEU A 183 -27.28 22.70 9.92
CA LEU A 183 -28.72 22.83 9.69
C LEU A 183 -28.97 23.39 8.28
N THR A 184 -30.09 23.02 7.68
CA THR A 184 -30.46 23.40 6.32
C THR A 184 -31.98 23.44 6.16
N LYS A 185 -32.48 24.13 5.13
CA LYS A 185 -33.89 24.16 4.74
C LYS A 185 -34.42 22.75 4.36
N PRO A 186 -35.73 22.47 4.47
CA PRO A 186 -36.31 21.14 4.23
C PRO A 186 -36.10 20.62 2.80
N ASP A 187 -36.13 21.51 1.80
CA ASP A 187 -35.99 21.15 0.38
C ASP A 187 -34.54 20.89 -0.06
N TYR A 188 -33.59 21.01 0.88
CA TYR A 188 -32.15 20.89 0.66
C TYR A 188 -31.55 19.73 1.45
N PRO A 189 -31.75 18.47 1.00
CA PRO A 189 -31.03 17.35 1.59
C PRO A 189 -29.52 17.53 1.42
N PHE A 190 -28.74 17.03 2.39
CA PHE A 190 -27.30 17.25 2.45
C PHE A 190 -26.52 16.79 1.20
N GLY A 191 -26.99 15.76 0.49
CA GLY A 191 -26.46 15.37 -0.82
C GLY A 191 -26.56 16.44 -1.89
N LYS A 192 -27.68 17.19 -1.95
CA LYS A 192 -27.85 18.33 -2.86
C LYS A 192 -26.85 19.44 -2.55
N LEU A 193 -26.50 19.60 -1.27
CA LEU A 193 -25.48 20.53 -0.79
C LEU A 193 -24.03 20.04 -1.04
N GLY A 194 -23.86 18.83 -1.59
CA GLY A 194 -22.59 18.19 -1.86
C GLY A 194 -21.87 17.71 -0.61
N PHE A 195 -22.63 17.29 0.42
CA PHE A 195 -22.14 16.46 1.53
C PHE A 195 -22.50 14.98 1.27
N PRO A 196 -21.71 14.02 1.78
CA PRO A 196 -22.01 12.60 1.60
C PRO A 196 -23.24 12.18 2.41
N ASP A 197 -24.28 11.66 1.75
CA ASP A 197 -25.53 11.28 2.41
C ASP A 197 -25.49 9.93 3.14
N ASN A 198 -24.65 9.00 2.66
CA ASN A 198 -24.61 7.61 3.09
C ASN A 198 -23.44 7.29 4.03
N LEU A 199 -23.07 8.20 4.93
CA LEU A 199 -21.99 7.90 5.87
C LEU A 199 -22.43 6.91 6.97
N PRO A 200 -21.56 5.98 7.37
CA PRO A 200 -21.84 5.10 8.50
C PRO A 200 -21.99 5.90 9.80
N ARG A 201 -22.80 5.39 10.73
CA ARG A 201 -22.98 5.98 12.06
C ARG A 201 -21.85 5.65 13.05
N HIS A 202 -21.02 4.67 12.72
CA HIS A 202 -19.85 4.32 13.52
C HIS A 202 -18.61 5.09 13.05
N THR A 203 -17.58 5.15 13.90
CA THR A 203 -16.33 5.83 13.60
C THR A 203 -15.54 5.10 12.52
N LEU A 204 -15.13 5.78 11.45
CA LEU A 204 -14.34 5.16 10.37
C LEU A 204 -13.02 4.54 10.89
N PRO A 205 -12.26 5.17 11.81
CA PRO A 205 -11.07 4.55 12.40
C PRO A 205 -11.33 3.23 13.14
N SER A 206 -12.56 2.98 13.63
CA SER A 206 -12.86 1.71 14.31
C SER A 206 -12.72 0.50 13.38
N LEU A 207 -12.94 0.67 12.07
CA LEU A 207 -12.86 -0.40 11.09
C LEU A 207 -11.44 -0.97 11.02
N THR A 208 -10.43 -0.10 10.92
CA THR A 208 -9.02 -0.50 10.90
C THR A 208 -8.50 -0.85 12.29
N LEU A 209 -8.93 -0.13 13.33
CA LEU A 209 -8.52 -0.40 14.71
C LEU A 209 -8.94 -1.80 15.17
N SER A 210 -10.10 -2.27 14.71
CA SER A 210 -10.57 -3.64 14.98
C SER A 210 -9.63 -4.72 14.45
N ILE A 211 -8.91 -4.42 13.35
CA ILE A 211 -7.90 -5.29 12.74
C ILE A 211 -6.57 -5.13 13.49
N LEU A 212 -6.13 -3.89 13.71
CA LEU A 212 -4.88 -3.59 14.42
C LEU A 212 -4.82 -4.22 15.82
N ARG A 213 -5.93 -4.19 16.57
CA ARG A 213 -6.01 -4.81 17.90
C ARG A 213 -5.82 -6.33 17.89
N LYS A 214 -6.07 -7.01 16.77
CA LYS A 214 -5.87 -8.46 16.62
C LYS A 214 -4.43 -8.82 16.24
N LEU A 215 -3.64 -7.86 15.73
CA LEU A 215 -2.29 -8.12 15.23
C LEU A 215 -1.36 -8.78 16.26
N PRO A 216 -1.27 -8.33 17.54
CA PRO A 216 -0.38 -8.96 18.51
C PRO A 216 -0.69 -10.45 18.70
N GLY A 217 -1.96 -10.82 18.75
CA GLY A 217 -2.39 -12.22 18.84
C GLY A 217 -2.02 -13.03 17.59
N ILE A 218 -2.25 -12.45 16.40
CA ILE A 218 -1.88 -13.09 15.12
C ILE A 218 -0.38 -13.35 15.05
N VAL A 219 0.45 -12.39 15.49
CA VAL A 219 1.92 -12.53 15.51
C VAL A 219 2.34 -13.68 16.42
N LEU A 220 1.82 -13.72 17.65
CA LEU A 220 2.17 -14.76 18.62
C LEU A 220 1.76 -16.15 18.12
N VAL A 221 0.53 -16.30 17.63
CA VAL A 221 0.02 -17.57 17.10
C VAL A 221 0.82 -18.02 15.88
N THR A 222 1.11 -17.12 14.94
CA THR A 222 1.88 -17.44 13.74
C THR A 222 3.31 -17.81 14.10
N ALA A 223 3.94 -17.09 15.03
CA ALA A 223 5.30 -17.38 15.47
C ALA A 223 5.41 -18.75 16.14
N ALA A 224 4.47 -19.06 17.05
CA ALA A 224 4.37 -20.36 17.70
C ALA A 224 4.11 -21.47 16.67
N GLY A 225 3.20 -21.25 15.72
CA GLY A 225 2.88 -22.18 14.65
C GLY A 225 4.08 -22.48 13.74
N LEU A 226 4.78 -21.45 13.26
CA LEU A 226 5.97 -21.59 12.42
C LEU A 226 7.11 -22.31 13.16
N THR A 227 7.29 -22.00 14.45
CA THR A 227 8.29 -22.69 15.30
C THR A 227 7.94 -24.16 15.50
N GLY A 228 6.66 -24.45 15.74
CA GLY A 228 6.15 -25.82 15.85
C GLY A 228 6.31 -26.62 14.55
N LEU A 229 5.97 -26.03 13.41
CA LEU A 229 6.17 -26.61 12.08
C LEU A 229 7.64 -26.90 11.81
N TYR A 230 8.53 -25.94 12.08
CA TYR A 230 9.97 -26.14 11.96
C TYR A 230 10.45 -27.33 12.79
N TRP A 231 10.05 -27.40 14.07
CA TRP A 231 10.42 -28.50 14.95
C TRP A 231 9.89 -29.84 14.44
N PHE A 232 8.63 -29.88 13.98
CA PHE A 232 8.00 -31.07 13.42
C PHE A 232 8.74 -31.60 12.19
N PHE A 233 8.96 -30.76 11.17
CA PHE A 233 9.65 -31.17 9.94
C PHE A 233 11.10 -31.56 10.20
N LYS A 234 11.80 -30.85 11.10
CA LYS A 234 13.16 -31.21 11.50
C LYS A 234 13.20 -32.55 12.23
N ARG A 235 12.23 -32.84 13.11
CA ARG A 235 12.13 -34.13 13.80
C ARG A 235 11.82 -35.25 12.84
N ARG A 236 10.84 -35.06 11.94
CA ARG A 236 10.47 -36.04 10.91
C ARG A 236 11.68 -36.43 10.06
N ASP A 237 12.43 -35.45 9.56
CA ASP A 237 13.61 -35.71 8.74
C ASP A 237 14.74 -36.42 9.52
N LYS A 238 14.90 -36.10 10.81
CA LYS A 238 15.84 -36.84 11.68
C LYS A 238 15.43 -38.31 11.81
N VAL A 239 14.15 -38.59 12.02
CA VAL A 239 13.63 -39.97 12.12
C VAL A 239 13.84 -40.71 10.80
N LEU A 240 13.46 -40.11 9.66
CA LEU A 240 13.69 -40.72 8.34
C LEU A 240 15.17 -41.00 8.07
N ALA A 241 16.07 -40.08 8.46
CA ALA A 241 17.51 -40.28 8.31
C ALA A 241 18.05 -41.40 9.22
N LEU A 242 17.48 -41.58 10.41
CA LEU A 242 17.82 -42.70 11.30
C LEU A 242 17.31 -44.02 10.72
N GLU A 243 16.08 -44.07 10.20
CA GLU A 243 15.52 -45.26 9.53
C GLU A 243 16.31 -45.63 8.26
N GLU A 244 16.80 -44.65 7.51
CA GLU A 244 17.64 -44.90 6.34
C GLU A 244 19.04 -45.40 6.73
N LYS A 245 19.59 -44.86 7.84
CA LYS A 245 20.86 -45.33 8.41
C LYS A 245 20.76 -46.73 9.01
N GLU A 246 19.60 -47.11 9.54
CA GLU A 246 19.30 -48.48 9.98
C GLU A 246 19.09 -49.44 8.80
N ARG A 247 18.50 -48.96 7.68
CA ARG A 247 18.35 -49.75 6.44
C ARG A 247 19.67 -49.95 5.69
N ARG A 248 20.64 -49.04 5.79
CA ARG A 248 21.99 -49.18 5.20
C ARG A 248 22.96 -49.90 6.16
N LYS A 249 22.97 -51.25 6.14
CA LYS A 249 24.15 -52.05 6.54
C LYS A 249 25.20 -52.03 5.42
N PRO A 250 26.51 -52.14 5.72
CA PRO A 250 27.57 -51.71 4.82
C PRO A 250 27.76 -52.69 3.67
N LEU A 251 27.64 -52.21 2.44
CA LEU A 251 28.20 -52.87 1.25
C LEU A 251 29.50 -52.15 0.90
N SER A 252 30.55 -52.96 0.79
CA SER A 252 31.95 -52.56 0.68
C SER A 252 32.23 -51.78 -0.60
N ASP A 253 33.11 -50.82 -0.38
CA ASP A 253 33.83 -49.97 -1.31
C ASP A 253 34.42 -50.69 -2.54
N LYS A 254 34.36 -50.02 -3.69
CA LYS A 254 35.40 -50.03 -4.73
C LYS A 254 35.18 -48.88 -5.71
N SER A 255 36.00 -47.85 -5.52
CA SER A 255 36.75 -47.06 -6.51
C SER A 255 36.21 -46.96 -7.95
N ILE A 256 36.20 -45.73 -8.47
CA ILE A 256 37.08 -45.30 -9.58
C ILE A 256 37.22 -43.77 -9.48
N CYS A 257 38.48 -43.32 -9.40
CA CYS A 257 38.88 -41.95 -9.68
C CYS A 257 38.95 -41.76 -11.19
N GLU A 258 38.35 -40.70 -11.73
CA GLU A 258 38.88 -40.02 -12.90
C GLU A 258 38.75 -38.50 -12.71
N THR A 259 39.90 -37.84 -12.70
CA THR A 259 40.03 -36.38 -12.76
C THR A 259 39.95 -35.93 -14.21
N HIS A 260 38.92 -35.17 -14.59
CA HIS A 260 38.94 -34.42 -15.83
C HIS A 260 39.41 -32.99 -15.61
N GLY A 261 40.37 -32.60 -16.45
CA GLY A 261 41.15 -31.38 -16.38
C GLY A 261 40.33 -30.10 -16.48
N GLY A 262 40.83 -29.08 -15.79
CA GLY A 262 40.29 -27.73 -15.84
C GLY A 262 40.57 -27.06 -17.19
N ASP A 263 39.53 -26.52 -17.80
CA ASP A 263 39.63 -25.44 -18.78
C ASP A 263 39.53 -24.09 -18.05
N LYS A 264 40.64 -23.35 -18.02
CA LYS A 264 40.67 -21.96 -17.54
C LYS A 264 40.15 -21.04 -18.64
N ARG A 265 38.85 -20.74 -18.67
CA ARG A 265 38.36 -19.58 -19.41
C ARG A 265 38.48 -18.29 -18.60
N LYS A 266 39.50 -17.49 -18.95
CA LYS A 266 39.48 -16.04 -18.76
C LYS A 266 38.32 -15.47 -19.59
N LYS A 267 37.33 -14.85 -18.94
CA LYS A 267 36.38 -13.94 -19.63
C LYS A 267 36.98 -12.55 -19.65
N THR A 268 37.51 -12.16 -20.82
CA THR A 268 37.81 -10.76 -21.14
C THR A 268 36.49 -9.97 -21.22
N LEU A 269 36.40 -8.93 -20.39
CA LEU A 269 35.30 -7.97 -20.39
C LEU A 269 35.50 -6.99 -21.57
N ARG A 270 35.10 -7.40 -22.78
CA ARG A 270 34.95 -6.46 -23.90
C ARG A 270 33.61 -6.74 -24.57
N GLU A 271 32.57 -6.16 -23.99
CA GLU A 271 31.20 -6.37 -24.45
C GLU A 271 30.88 -5.37 -25.57
N ARG A 272 30.52 -5.88 -26.76
CA ARG A 272 29.96 -5.07 -27.86
C ARG A 272 28.66 -4.39 -27.40
N ILE A 273 28.51 -3.12 -27.74
CA ILE A 273 27.26 -2.36 -27.57
C ILE A 273 26.15 -3.12 -28.31
N THR A 274 25.19 -3.67 -27.57
CA THR A 274 24.01 -4.34 -28.12
C THR A 274 22.86 -3.32 -28.15
N ILE A 275 21.96 -3.39 -29.14
CA ILE A 275 20.80 -2.48 -29.24
C ILE A 275 20.03 -2.36 -27.92
N TRP A 276 19.82 -3.48 -27.22
CA TRP A 276 19.17 -3.51 -25.90
C TRP A 276 19.88 -2.70 -24.80
N ARG A 277 21.21 -2.58 -24.86
CA ARG A 277 21.99 -1.75 -23.93
C ARG A 277 21.86 -0.27 -24.24
N VAL A 278 21.72 0.08 -25.52
CA VAL A 278 21.43 1.46 -25.94
C VAL A 278 20.04 1.87 -25.46
N ILE A 279 19.03 1.02 -25.67
CA ILE A 279 17.66 1.25 -25.17
C ILE A 279 17.67 1.41 -23.65
N LEU A 280 18.35 0.50 -22.92
CA LEU A 280 18.48 0.61 -21.47
C LEU A 280 19.19 1.91 -21.04
N GLY A 281 20.24 2.31 -21.75
CA GLY A 281 20.95 3.57 -21.50
C GLY A 281 20.07 4.80 -21.71
N ILE A 282 19.23 4.80 -22.75
CA ILE A 282 18.24 5.87 -22.99
C ILE A 282 17.21 5.92 -21.86
N ILE A 283 16.65 4.77 -21.46
CA ILE A 283 15.70 4.69 -20.34
C ILE A 283 16.32 5.27 -19.06
N VAL A 284 17.56 4.89 -18.75
CA VAL A 284 18.28 5.39 -17.57
C VAL A 284 18.51 6.90 -17.66
N LEU A 285 18.96 7.41 -18.80
CA LEU A 285 19.20 8.85 -18.98
C LEU A 285 17.91 9.66 -18.84
N THR A 286 16.85 9.26 -19.54
CA THR A 286 15.54 9.93 -19.47
C THR A 286 14.97 9.87 -18.05
N GLY A 287 15.07 8.71 -17.38
CA GLY A 287 14.65 8.56 -15.99
C GLY A 287 15.39 9.48 -15.03
N LEU A 288 16.71 9.67 -15.21
CA LEU A 288 17.50 10.61 -14.41
C LEU A 288 17.07 12.07 -14.65
N VAL A 289 16.79 12.45 -15.90
CA VAL A 289 16.28 13.80 -16.22
C VAL A 289 14.93 14.04 -15.54
N PHE A 290 13.99 13.10 -15.66
CA PHE A 290 12.68 13.23 -15.01
C PHE A 290 12.75 13.17 -13.49
N THR A 291 13.76 12.47 -12.93
CA THR A 291 14.04 12.48 -11.49
C THR A 291 14.41 13.88 -11.03
N VAL A 292 15.33 14.56 -11.72
CA VAL A 292 15.68 15.95 -11.39
C VAL A 292 14.46 16.85 -11.51
N PHE A 293 13.67 16.70 -12.57
CA PHE A 293 12.46 17.49 -12.78
C PHE A 293 11.42 17.29 -11.65
N ARG A 294 11.19 16.04 -11.22
CA ARG A 294 10.29 15.70 -10.11
C ARG A 294 10.67 16.40 -8.80
N PHE A 295 11.94 16.37 -8.43
CA PHE A 295 12.38 16.94 -7.15
C PHE A 295 12.57 18.46 -7.22
N TRP A 296 12.69 19.04 -8.42
CA TRP A 296 12.82 20.49 -8.59
C TRP A 296 11.47 21.20 -8.72
N LYS A 297 10.52 20.64 -9.50
CA LYS A 297 9.22 21.25 -9.81
C LYS A 297 8.03 20.69 -9.02
N GLY A 298 8.21 19.61 -8.27
CA GLY A 298 7.16 19.01 -7.46
C GLY A 298 6.27 18.01 -8.20
N LEU A 299 5.17 17.60 -7.54
CA LEU A 299 4.28 16.54 -8.02
C LEU A 299 3.36 17.01 -9.15
N GLY A 300 2.82 18.23 -9.07
CA GLY A 300 1.89 18.74 -10.09
C GLY A 300 2.52 18.87 -11.48
N ALA A 301 3.84 19.04 -11.56
CA ALA A 301 4.56 19.11 -12.83
C ALA A 301 4.86 17.75 -13.46
N THR A 302 4.84 16.67 -12.67
CA THR A 302 5.28 15.33 -13.10
C THR A 302 4.17 14.31 -13.12
N THR A 303 3.02 14.59 -12.50
CA THR A 303 1.92 13.65 -12.33
C THR A 303 0.61 14.28 -12.77
N ASN A 304 -0.35 13.46 -13.19
CA ASN A 304 -1.72 13.89 -13.46
C ASN A 304 -2.62 13.77 -12.22
N LEU A 305 -2.05 13.94 -11.03
CA LEU A 305 -2.75 13.79 -9.77
C LEU A 305 -3.46 15.09 -9.37
N THR A 306 -4.63 14.95 -8.76
CA THR A 306 -5.48 16.08 -8.34
C THR A 306 -5.93 15.91 -6.89
N ASP A 307 -6.57 16.93 -6.32
CA ASP A 307 -7.15 16.80 -4.98
C ASP A 307 -8.22 15.71 -4.89
N ARG A 308 -8.92 15.43 -6.01
CA ARG A 308 -9.88 14.33 -6.09
C ARG A 308 -9.20 12.99 -6.31
N THR A 309 -8.13 12.95 -7.11
CA THR A 309 -7.37 11.74 -7.42
C THR A 309 -5.93 11.81 -6.88
N PRO A 310 -5.74 11.72 -5.55
CA PRO A 310 -4.43 11.91 -4.93
C PRO A 310 -3.48 10.70 -5.09
N TRP A 311 -3.99 9.55 -5.55
CA TRP A 311 -3.23 8.33 -5.81
C TRP A 311 -3.28 7.97 -7.28
N GLY A 312 -2.16 7.47 -7.80
CA GLY A 312 -2.00 7.09 -9.20
C GLY A 312 -1.02 5.95 -9.40
N LEU A 313 -0.31 5.97 -10.53
CA LEU A 313 0.54 4.89 -11.00
C LEU A 313 1.62 4.51 -9.98
N TRP A 314 2.32 5.45 -9.37
CA TRP A 314 3.41 5.13 -8.44
C TRP A 314 2.90 4.39 -7.19
N VAL A 315 1.79 4.83 -6.60
CA VAL A 315 1.18 4.14 -5.46
C VAL A 315 0.65 2.76 -5.87
N GLY A 316 -0.06 2.66 -7.00
CA GLY A 316 -0.64 1.39 -7.46
C GLY A 316 0.38 0.36 -7.95
N LEU A 317 1.27 0.76 -8.85
CA LEU A 317 2.28 -0.10 -9.46
C LEU A 317 3.51 -0.25 -8.57
N ASP A 318 4.19 0.85 -8.24
CA ASP A 318 5.51 0.79 -7.61
C ASP A 318 5.41 0.39 -6.13
N VAL A 319 4.33 0.79 -5.43
CA VAL A 319 4.12 0.46 -4.01
C VAL A 319 3.24 -0.78 -3.85
N PHE A 320 1.94 -0.71 -4.15
CA PHE A 320 1.01 -1.80 -3.86
C PHE A 320 1.32 -3.08 -4.63
N SER A 321 1.72 -2.97 -5.90
CA SER A 321 2.12 -4.13 -6.70
C SER A 321 3.57 -4.53 -6.44
N GLY A 322 4.50 -3.57 -6.45
CA GLY A 322 5.94 -3.82 -6.28
C GLY A 322 6.28 -4.56 -4.99
N VAL A 323 5.66 -4.18 -3.88
CA VAL A 323 5.82 -4.89 -2.60
C VAL A 323 5.36 -6.35 -2.72
N GLY A 324 4.18 -6.59 -3.30
CA GLY A 324 3.63 -7.93 -3.42
C GLY A 324 4.44 -8.83 -4.35
N LEU A 325 5.03 -8.28 -5.41
CA LEU A 325 5.91 -9.02 -6.32
C LEU A 325 7.24 -9.40 -5.66
N ALA A 326 7.68 -8.67 -4.63
CA ALA A 326 8.86 -9.01 -3.83
C ALA A 326 8.62 -10.16 -2.83
N ALA A 327 7.43 -10.79 -2.83
CA ALA A 327 7.08 -11.86 -1.89
C ALA A 327 7.84 -13.18 -2.11
N GLY A 328 8.54 -13.34 -3.23
CA GLY A 328 9.27 -14.56 -3.58
C GLY A 328 10.32 -14.95 -2.54
N GLY A 329 11.06 -13.99 -1.98
CA GLY A 329 12.15 -14.24 -1.02
C GLY A 329 11.70 -15.01 0.22
N PHE A 330 10.75 -14.47 0.98
CA PHE A 330 10.26 -15.12 2.20
C PHE A 330 9.43 -16.38 1.89
N THR A 331 8.69 -16.40 0.78
CA THR A 331 7.86 -17.57 0.43
C THR A 331 8.75 -18.78 0.17
N ILE A 332 9.83 -18.60 -0.60
CA ILE A 332 10.80 -19.67 -0.85
C ILE A 332 11.63 -19.97 0.40
N ALA A 333 12.06 -18.97 1.16
CA ALA A 333 12.80 -19.17 2.41
C ALA A 333 11.98 -19.99 3.43
N CYS A 334 10.69 -19.69 3.59
CA CYS A 334 9.77 -20.46 4.42
C CYS A 334 9.68 -21.91 3.97
N ILE A 335 9.45 -22.14 2.67
CA ILE A 335 9.35 -23.51 2.11
C ILE A 335 10.66 -24.29 2.30
N VAL A 336 11.81 -23.65 2.16
CA VAL A 336 13.12 -24.31 2.25
C VAL A 336 13.56 -24.55 3.68
N TYR A 337 13.41 -23.56 4.57
CA TYR A 337 13.97 -23.62 5.92
C TYR A 337 12.97 -24.08 6.99
N ILE A 338 11.67 -23.76 6.83
CA ILE A 338 10.62 -24.15 7.78
C ILE A 338 10.00 -25.48 7.37
N PHE A 339 9.51 -25.59 6.13
CA PHE A 339 8.96 -26.85 5.59
C PHE A 339 10.05 -27.85 5.17
N ASN A 340 11.32 -27.45 5.24
CA ASN A 340 12.50 -28.28 4.99
C ASN A 340 12.53 -28.94 3.59
N ILE A 341 11.97 -28.26 2.59
CA ILE A 341 11.97 -28.74 1.20
C ILE A 341 13.29 -28.37 0.53
N LYS A 342 14.30 -29.21 0.72
CA LYS A 342 15.68 -28.98 0.24
C LYS A 342 15.81 -28.86 -1.27
N SER A 343 14.84 -29.36 -2.05
CA SER A 343 14.87 -29.25 -3.51
C SER A 343 14.85 -27.79 -3.99
N LEU A 344 14.31 -26.85 -3.22
CA LEU A 344 14.19 -25.43 -3.61
C LEU A 344 15.42 -24.58 -3.25
N LYS A 345 16.47 -25.18 -2.66
CA LYS A 345 17.72 -24.46 -2.32
C LYS A 345 18.36 -23.70 -3.48
N PRO A 346 18.42 -24.22 -4.73
CA PRO A 346 19.08 -23.52 -5.83
C PRO A 346 18.45 -22.17 -6.19
N VAL A 347 17.16 -21.97 -5.89
CA VAL A 347 16.42 -20.74 -6.21
C VAL A 347 16.24 -19.81 -5.01
N THR A 348 16.65 -20.23 -3.80
CA THR A 348 16.44 -19.45 -2.57
C THR A 348 17.22 -18.15 -2.54
N ARG A 349 18.53 -18.20 -2.80
CA ARG A 349 19.40 -17.00 -2.76
C ARG A 349 19.03 -15.97 -3.85
N PRO A 350 18.78 -16.36 -5.11
CA PRO A 350 18.24 -15.43 -6.11
C PRO A 350 16.93 -14.78 -5.67
N ALA A 351 15.98 -15.56 -5.13
CA ALA A 351 14.70 -15.03 -4.67
C ALA A 351 14.83 -14.03 -3.51
N ILE A 352 15.71 -14.29 -2.54
CA ILE A 352 16.01 -13.35 -1.43
C ILE A 352 16.62 -12.06 -1.98
N LEU A 353 17.57 -12.17 -2.94
CA LEU A 353 18.16 -10.99 -3.57
C LEU A 353 17.11 -10.18 -4.35
N THR A 354 16.24 -10.83 -5.12
CA THR A 354 15.18 -10.13 -5.85
C THR A 354 14.22 -9.44 -4.88
N ALA A 355 13.85 -10.10 -3.77
CA ALA A 355 13.03 -9.47 -2.73
C ALA A 355 13.72 -8.25 -2.10
N PHE A 356 15.02 -8.35 -1.81
CA PHE A 356 15.82 -7.25 -1.26
C PHE A 356 15.89 -6.05 -2.21
N ILE A 357 16.20 -6.28 -3.48
CA ILE A 357 16.21 -5.22 -4.50
C ILE A 357 14.81 -4.65 -4.68
N GLY A 358 13.77 -5.49 -4.73
CA GLY A 358 12.38 -5.08 -4.86
C GLY A 358 11.97 -4.11 -3.75
N TYR A 359 12.31 -4.41 -2.48
CA TYR A 359 12.03 -3.50 -1.37
C TYR A 359 12.78 -2.17 -1.46
N ILE A 360 14.04 -2.18 -1.93
CA ILE A 360 14.79 -0.93 -2.17
C ILE A 360 14.09 -0.10 -3.26
N LEU A 361 13.62 -0.73 -4.33
CA LEU A 361 12.91 -0.04 -5.41
C LEU A 361 11.56 0.51 -4.95
N VAL A 362 10.83 -0.21 -4.11
CA VAL A 362 9.59 0.29 -3.48
C VAL A 362 9.89 1.54 -2.65
N ILE A 363 10.93 1.51 -1.82
CA ILE A 363 11.33 2.68 -1.00
C ILE A 363 11.72 3.84 -1.93
N ALA A 364 12.44 3.56 -3.01
CA ALA A 364 12.74 4.57 -4.02
C ALA A 364 11.45 5.15 -4.63
N GLY A 365 10.51 4.31 -5.10
CA GLY A 365 9.21 4.74 -5.62
C GLY A 365 8.41 5.59 -4.63
N LEU A 366 8.41 5.23 -3.34
CA LEU A 366 7.80 6.04 -2.29
C LEU A 366 8.43 7.44 -2.18
N LEU A 367 9.75 7.57 -2.34
CA LEU A 367 10.41 8.89 -2.35
C LEU A 367 9.97 9.75 -3.54
N PHE A 368 9.64 9.14 -4.69
CA PHE A 368 9.03 9.85 -5.82
C PHE A 368 7.58 10.25 -5.56
N ASP A 369 6.81 9.42 -4.85
CA ASP A 369 5.40 9.71 -4.58
C ASP A 369 5.17 10.76 -3.49
N MET A 370 6.04 10.82 -2.48
CA MET A 370 5.86 11.73 -1.34
C MET A 370 6.09 13.20 -1.71
N GLY A 371 5.19 14.07 -1.23
CA GLY A 371 5.39 15.51 -1.31
C GLY A 371 6.65 16.00 -0.58
N ARG A 372 6.92 15.47 0.61
CA ARG A 372 8.06 15.83 1.47
C ARG A 372 8.92 14.61 1.78
N PRO A 373 9.68 14.10 0.79
CA PRO A 373 10.41 12.84 0.91
C PRO A 373 11.50 12.85 1.99
N TYR A 374 12.07 14.02 2.30
CA TYR A 374 13.06 14.21 3.36
C TYR A 374 12.49 13.93 4.77
N ASN A 375 11.16 13.86 4.92
CA ASN A 375 10.48 13.52 6.17
C ASN A 375 10.16 12.02 6.32
N ILE A 376 10.60 11.15 5.39
CA ILE A 376 10.30 9.71 5.41
C ILE A 376 10.68 9.00 6.72
N TRP A 377 11.70 9.48 7.42
CA TRP A 377 12.20 8.88 8.65
C TRP A 377 11.40 9.29 9.89
N ARG A 378 10.57 10.34 9.82
CA ARG A 378 9.86 10.88 10.99
C ARG A 378 8.90 9.92 11.70
N PRO A 379 8.17 9.01 11.01
CA PRO A 379 7.36 7.99 11.68
C PRO A 379 8.16 7.18 12.71
N ILE A 380 9.48 7.02 12.55
CA ILE A 380 10.34 6.31 13.52
C ILE A 380 10.36 7.00 14.90
N PHE A 381 10.09 8.30 14.98
CA PHE A 381 10.09 9.06 16.24
C PHE A 381 8.70 9.60 16.62
N HIS A 382 7.81 9.81 15.63
CA HIS A 382 6.45 10.30 15.83
C HIS A 382 5.43 9.18 15.60
N TRP A 383 5.28 8.32 16.61
CA TRP A 383 4.47 7.11 16.48
C TRP A 383 2.98 7.41 16.50
N ASN A 384 2.24 6.87 15.53
CA ASN A 384 0.79 6.86 15.54
C ASN A 384 0.26 5.42 15.52
N LEU A 385 0.06 4.84 16.70
CA LEU A 385 -0.41 3.44 16.85
C LEU A 385 -1.84 3.21 16.35
N HIS A 386 -2.61 4.28 16.11
CA HIS A 386 -3.94 4.20 15.50
C HIS A 386 -3.88 4.19 13.97
N SER A 387 -2.69 4.28 13.39
CA SER A 387 -2.49 4.29 11.95
C SER A 387 -1.99 2.95 11.43
N VAL A 388 -2.76 2.39 10.50
CA VAL A 388 -2.32 1.24 9.71
C VAL A 388 -1.08 1.59 8.88
N LEU A 389 -1.03 2.81 8.31
CA LEU A 389 0.10 3.22 7.49
C LEU A 389 1.38 3.38 8.33
N PHE A 390 1.25 3.73 9.62
CA PHE A 390 2.39 3.71 10.55
C PHE A 390 2.92 2.28 10.75
N GLU A 391 2.04 1.32 11.00
CA GLU A 391 2.42 -0.10 11.12
C GLU A 391 3.09 -0.60 9.84
N VAL A 392 2.52 -0.27 8.67
CA VAL A 392 3.10 -0.62 7.37
C VAL A 392 4.49 -0.02 7.20
N ALA A 393 4.68 1.26 7.54
CA ALA A 393 5.98 1.91 7.49
C ALA A 393 7.02 1.22 8.39
N LEU A 394 6.63 0.85 9.61
CA LEU A 394 7.48 0.10 10.53
C LEU A 394 7.85 -1.29 9.95
N CYS A 395 6.87 -2.00 9.39
CA CYS A 395 7.09 -3.29 8.75
C CYS A 395 8.06 -3.20 7.57
N VAL A 396 7.95 -2.19 6.71
CA VAL A 396 8.87 -1.98 5.58
C VAL A 396 10.31 -1.78 6.06
N VAL A 397 10.52 -0.96 7.10
CA VAL A 397 11.85 -0.73 7.69
C VAL A 397 12.42 -2.02 8.28
N LEU A 398 11.67 -2.68 9.17
CA LEU A 398 12.12 -3.90 9.84
C LEU A 398 12.38 -5.03 8.84
N TYR A 399 11.50 -5.18 7.84
CA TYR A 399 11.63 -6.23 6.84
C TYR A 399 12.80 -5.97 5.89
N SER A 400 13.08 -4.72 5.51
CA SER A 400 14.27 -4.37 4.74
C SER A 400 15.56 -4.76 5.47
N VAL A 401 15.59 -4.57 6.80
CA VAL A 401 16.69 -5.04 7.65
C VAL A 401 16.78 -6.56 7.63
N VAL A 402 15.66 -7.28 7.78
CA VAL A 402 15.64 -8.76 7.74
C VAL A 402 16.15 -9.29 6.40
N LEU A 403 15.67 -8.75 5.27
CA LEU A 403 16.13 -9.14 3.93
C LEU A 403 17.63 -8.90 3.73
N PHE A 404 18.13 -7.74 4.20
CA PHE A 404 19.56 -7.46 4.19
C PHE A 404 20.33 -8.51 4.99
N LEU A 405 19.88 -8.82 6.21
CA LEU A 405 20.49 -9.84 7.06
C LEU A 405 20.42 -11.23 6.42
N GLU A 406 19.35 -11.60 5.72
CA GLU A 406 19.23 -12.88 5.01
C GLU A 406 20.19 -12.98 3.82
N PHE A 407 20.53 -11.85 3.19
CA PHE A 407 21.48 -11.79 2.08
C PHE A 407 22.96 -11.80 2.52
N LEU A 408 23.27 -11.42 3.76
CA LEU A 408 24.65 -11.34 4.29
C LEU A 408 25.50 -12.60 4.11
N PRO A 409 25.00 -13.85 4.15
CA PRO A 409 25.82 -15.03 3.89
C PRO A 409 26.55 -14.98 2.55
N SER A 410 25.91 -14.47 1.50
CA SER A 410 26.55 -14.29 0.19
C SER A 410 27.69 -13.28 0.25
N VAL A 411 27.58 -12.25 1.09
CA VAL A 411 28.64 -11.25 1.33
C VAL A 411 29.79 -11.89 2.11
N PHE A 412 29.49 -12.59 3.21
CA PHE A 412 30.50 -13.20 4.06
C PHE A 412 31.27 -14.32 3.35
N GLU A 413 30.60 -15.12 2.52
CA GLU A 413 31.25 -16.16 1.68
C GLU A 413 32.24 -15.54 0.69
N LYS A 414 31.90 -14.39 0.09
CA LYS A 414 32.80 -13.69 -0.84
C LYS A 414 34.08 -13.22 -0.16
N PHE A 415 33.98 -12.68 1.05
CA PHE A 415 35.12 -12.15 1.81
C PHE A 415 35.80 -13.20 2.71
N GLY A 416 35.32 -14.45 2.73
CA GLY A 416 35.89 -15.53 3.54
C GLY A 416 35.71 -15.34 5.06
N TRP A 417 34.67 -14.61 5.49
CA TRP A 417 34.42 -14.31 6.91
C TRP A 417 33.72 -15.47 7.65
N GLU A 418 34.43 -16.57 7.85
CA GLU A 418 33.90 -17.81 8.44
C GLU A 418 33.30 -17.66 9.85
N ARG A 419 33.88 -16.77 10.68
CA ARG A 419 33.35 -16.50 12.03
C ARG A 419 31.94 -15.89 11.96
N LEU A 420 31.74 -14.90 11.09
CA LEU A 420 30.46 -14.24 10.90
C LEU A 420 29.44 -15.18 10.24
N LEU A 421 29.87 -16.06 9.33
CA LEU A 421 29.01 -17.11 8.77
C LEU A 421 28.49 -18.09 9.84
N LYS A 422 29.34 -18.50 10.79
CA LYS A 422 28.91 -19.38 11.88
C LYS A 422 27.86 -18.69 12.78
N ILE A 423 28.10 -17.43 13.12
CA ILE A 423 27.15 -16.62 13.91
C ILE A 423 25.84 -16.46 13.15
N HIS A 424 25.89 -16.12 11.86
CA HIS A 424 24.69 -15.96 11.04
C HIS A 424 23.86 -17.25 10.95
N ARG A 425 24.50 -18.40 10.69
CA ARG A 425 23.83 -19.70 10.63
C ARG A 425 23.09 -20.06 11.92
N PHE A 426 23.55 -19.59 13.08
CA PHE A 426 22.85 -19.77 14.34
C PHE A 426 21.53 -18.98 14.38
N PHE A 427 21.52 -17.76 13.85
CA PHE A 427 20.34 -16.87 13.83
C PHE A 427 19.44 -17.02 12.59
N LEU A 428 19.84 -17.81 11.59
CA LEU A 428 19.10 -17.94 10.33
C LEU A 428 17.63 -18.34 10.50
N ILE A 429 17.34 -19.32 11.36
CA ILE A 429 15.95 -19.79 11.55
C ILE A 429 15.08 -18.72 12.24
N PRO A 430 15.49 -18.12 13.37
CA PRO A 430 14.78 -16.96 13.92
C PRO A 430 14.57 -15.86 12.88
N LEU A 431 15.58 -15.54 12.08
CA LEU A 431 15.51 -14.51 11.06
C LEU A 431 14.44 -14.81 10.00
N VAL A 432 14.40 -16.05 9.49
CA VAL A 432 13.38 -16.49 8.53
C VAL A 432 11.98 -16.44 9.14
N ILE A 433 11.82 -16.86 10.41
CA ILE A 433 10.52 -16.77 11.10
C ILE A 433 10.08 -15.31 11.22
N THR A 434 10.98 -14.42 11.64
CA THR A 434 10.71 -12.97 11.70
C THR A 434 10.37 -12.40 10.32
N GLY A 435 11.08 -12.81 9.27
CA GLY A 435 10.80 -12.41 7.89
C GLY A 435 9.40 -12.82 7.43
N VAL A 436 8.98 -14.06 7.70
CA VAL A 436 7.62 -14.53 7.39
C VAL A 436 6.58 -13.76 8.20
N LEU A 437 6.81 -13.51 9.49
CA LEU A 437 5.88 -12.74 10.34
C LEU A 437 5.69 -11.31 9.83
N LEU A 438 6.80 -10.60 9.59
CA LEU A 438 6.76 -9.23 9.08
C LEU A 438 6.10 -9.16 7.70
N SER A 439 6.30 -10.18 6.86
CA SER A 439 5.65 -10.25 5.55
C SER A 439 4.13 -10.46 5.65
N VAL A 440 3.68 -11.38 6.52
CA VAL A 440 2.24 -11.60 6.78
C VAL A 440 1.59 -10.31 7.28
N LEU A 441 2.21 -9.65 8.26
CA LEU A 441 1.75 -8.37 8.79
C LEU A 441 1.66 -7.32 7.70
N HIS A 442 2.76 -7.07 7.01
CA HIS A 442 2.84 -6.02 6.01
C HIS A 442 1.76 -6.15 4.93
N GLN A 443 1.60 -7.35 4.33
CA GLN A 443 0.60 -7.53 3.27
C GLN A 443 -0.83 -7.41 3.78
N SER A 444 -1.09 -7.92 4.98
CA SER A 444 -2.43 -7.84 5.58
C SER A 444 -2.78 -6.40 5.95
N SER A 445 -1.83 -5.67 6.52
CA SER A 445 -2.01 -4.28 6.92
C SER A 445 -2.16 -3.36 5.71
N LEU A 446 -1.41 -3.59 4.64
CA LEU A 446 -1.56 -2.88 3.36
C LEU A 446 -2.99 -3.05 2.80
N GLY A 447 -3.57 -4.25 2.89
CA GLY A 447 -4.98 -4.48 2.54
C GLY A 447 -5.95 -3.78 3.49
N SER A 448 -5.65 -3.72 4.79
CA SER A 448 -6.50 -3.06 5.78
C SER A 448 -6.62 -1.54 5.57
N MET A 449 -5.67 -0.90 4.88
CA MET A 449 -5.72 0.54 4.56
C MET A 449 -6.97 0.92 3.77
N PHE A 450 -7.47 0.02 2.93
CA PHE A 450 -8.64 0.26 2.09
C PHE A 450 -9.96 0.23 2.86
N VAL A 451 -9.96 -0.36 4.05
CA VAL A 451 -11.17 -0.57 4.84
C VAL A 451 -11.67 0.73 5.48
N ILE A 452 -10.80 1.73 5.65
CA ILE A 452 -11.15 2.97 6.39
C ILE A 452 -12.05 3.94 5.62
N PHE A 453 -12.23 3.78 4.30
CA PHE A 453 -13.07 4.65 3.45
C PHE A 453 -14.10 3.85 2.62
N PRO A 454 -15.04 3.13 3.27
CA PRO A 454 -16.02 2.26 2.60
C PRO A 454 -16.81 2.95 1.50
N GLU A 455 -17.31 4.16 1.77
CA GLU A 455 -18.18 4.90 0.86
C GLU A 455 -17.48 5.38 -0.41
N LYS A 456 -16.13 5.44 -0.41
CA LYS A 456 -15.38 5.88 -1.59
C LYS A 456 -15.04 4.72 -2.53
N MET A 457 -15.02 3.49 -2.03
CA MET A 457 -14.64 2.33 -2.82
C MET A 457 -15.85 1.67 -3.48
N HIS A 458 -15.71 1.35 -4.76
CA HIS A 458 -16.70 0.57 -5.48
C HIS A 458 -16.86 -0.84 -4.88
N GLY A 459 -18.10 -1.31 -4.76
CA GLY A 459 -18.45 -2.55 -4.05
C GLY A 459 -17.80 -3.85 -4.57
N LEU A 460 -17.32 -3.86 -5.82
CA LEU A 460 -16.54 -4.97 -6.39
C LEU A 460 -15.17 -5.15 -5.72
N TRP A 461 -14.58 -4.06 -5.23
CA TRP A 461 -13.27 -4.08 -4.57
C TRP A 461 -13.35 -3.76 -3.08
N TYR A 462 -14.39 -3.09 -2.58
CA TYR A 462 -14.51 -2.90 -1.13
C TYR A 462 -14.79 -4.24 -0.42
N SER A 463 -14.06 -4.56 0.66
CA SER A 463 -14.34 -5.72 1.53
C SER A 463 -13.61 -5.62 2.88
N MET A 464 -14.23 -6.11 3.96
CA MET A 464 -13.54 -6.28 5.24
C MET A 464 -12.47 -7.40 5.20
N LEU A 465 -12.53 -8.29 4.20
CA LEU A 465 -11.54 -9.36 3.97
C LEU A 465 -10.33 -8.90 3.16
N GLN A 466 -10.20 -7.61 2.84
CA GLN A 466 -9.06 -7.07 2.12
C GLN A 466 -7.68 -7.48 2.69
N PRO A 467 -7.45 -7.49 4.02
CA PRO A 467 -6.19 -7.97 4.59
C PRO A 467 -5.83 -9.40 4.15
N VAL A 468 -6.83 -10.29 4.14
CA VAL A 468 -6.66 -11.70 3.80
C VAL A 468 -6.45 -11.87 2.30
N LEU A 469 -7.25 -11.18 1.49
CA LEU A 469 -7.13 -11.21 0.03
C LEU A 469 -5.77 -10.67 -0.46
N PHE A 470 -5.28 -9.60 0.17
CA PHE A 470 -3.97 -9.05 -0.10
C PHE A 470 -2.85 -10.04 0.23
N PHE A 471 -2.94 -10.73 1.37
CA PHE A 471 -1.96 -11.73 1.75
C PHE A 471 -1.93 -12.94 0.79
N ILE A 472 -3.09 -13.57 0.52
CA ILE A 472 -3.16 -14.78 -0.33
C ILE A 472 -2.64 -14.49 -1.75
N SER A 473 -3.03 -13.35 -2.32
CA SER A 473 -2.57 -12.94 -3.66
C SER A 473 -1.05 -12.74 -3.71
N CYS A 474 -0.44 -12.17 -2.68
CA CYS A 474 1.02 -12.01 -2.63
C CYS A 474 1.78 -13.33 -2.53
N VAL A 475 1.24 -14.36 -1.88
CA VAL A 475 1.90 -15.68 -1.87
C VAL A 475 1.94 -16.28 -3.29
N ALA A 476 0.85 -16.19 -4.05
CA ALA A 476 0.84 -16.60 -5.45
C ALA A 476 1.76 -15.73 -6.33
N ALA A 477 1.82 -14.42 -6.08
CA ALA A 477 2.73 -13.50 -6.76
C ALA A 477 4.19 -13.88 -6.52
N GLY A 478 4.57 -14.19 -5.27
CA GLY A 478 5.92 -14.63 -4.93
C GLY A 478 6.33 -15.92 -5.66
N LEU A 479 5.44 -16.92 -5.72
CA LEU A 479 5.73 -18.18 -6.43
C LEU A 479 5.88 -17.98 -7.94
N THR A 480 5.00 -17.19 -8.55
CA THR A 480 5.02 -16.91 -9.99
C THR A 480 6.21 -16.02 -10.39
N MET A 481 6.59 -15.05 -9.55
CA MET A 481 7.79 -14.24 -9.75
C MET A 481 9.07 -15.09 -9.75
N VAL A 482 9.20 -16.08 -8.87
CA VAL A 482 10.36 -16.99 -8.86
C VAL A 482 10.45 -17.82 -10.14
N ILE A 483 9.31 -18.20 -10.74
CA ILE A 483 9.26 -18.87 -12.04
C ILE A 483 9.78 -17.93 -13.15
N ILE A 484 9.31 -16.68 -13.16
CA ILE A 484 9.75 -15.65 -14.12
C ILE A 484 11.24 -15.39 -13.97
N GLU A 485 11.73 -15.15 -12.76
CA GLU A 485 13.14 -14.89 -12.46
C GLU A 485 14.04 -16.05 -12.91
N SER A 486 13.61 -17.28 -12.66
CA SER A 486 14.33 -18.48 -13.07
C SER A 486 14.40 -18.59 -14.60
N TYR A 487 13.31 -18.30 -15.30
CA TYR A 487 13.27 -18.28 -16.76
C TYR A 487 14.15 -17.17 -17.36
N LEU A 488 14.07 -15.96 -16.83
CA LEU A 488 14.88 -14.82 -17.28
C LEU A 488 16.37 -15.05 -16.99
N SER A 489 16.71 -15.63 -15.84
CA SER A 489 18.09 -15.99 -15.50
C SER A 489 18.65 -17.05 -16.45
N HIS A 490 17.84 -18.04 -16.84
CA HIS A 490 18.23 -19.00 -17.88
C HIS A 490 18.47 -18.32 -19.23
N ARG A 491 17.57 -17.42 -19.64
CA ARG A 491 17.63 -16.76 -20.95
C ARG A 491 18.78 -15.75 -21.08
N PHE A 492 19.01 -14.93 -20.05
CA PHE A 492 19.92 -13.79 -20.11
C PHE A 492 21.24 -14.00 -19.36
N LEU A 493 21.25 -14.85 -18.32
CA LEU A 493 22.46 -15.18 -17.55
C LEU A 493 23.00 -16.58 -17.85
N HIS A 494 22.38 -17.31 -18.78
CA HIS A 494 22.76 -18.66 -19.22
C HIS A 494 22.89 -19.68 -18.08
N ARG A 495 22.05 -19.58 -17.06
CA ARG A 495 22.02 -20.51 -15.90
C ARG A 495 21.16 -21.74 -16.15
N SER A 496 21.40 -22.82 -15.40
CA SER A 496 20.62 -24.06 -15.49
C SER A 496 19.17 -23.85 -15.01
N LEU A 497 18.20 -24.30 -15.82
CA LEU A 497 16.79 -24.22 -15.49
C LEU A 497 16.32 -25.55 -14.88
N HIS A 498 16.05 -25.58 -13.57
CA HIS A 498 15.55 -26.78 -12.89
C HIS A 498 14.04 -26.96 -13.11
N THR A 499 13.65 -27.42 -14.30
CA THR A 499 12.25 -27.56 -14.73
C THR A 499 11.39 -28.40 -13.77
N GLY A 500 11.95 -29.46 -13.18
CA GLY A 500 11.24 -30.29 -12.18
C GLY A 500 10.82 -29.52 -10.93
N ILE A 501 11.64 -28.56 -10.48
CA ILE A 501 11.33 -27.69 -9.33
C ILE A 501 10.26 -26.67 -9.73
N LEU A 502 10.42 -26.03 -10.88
CA LEU A 502 9.49 -25.00 -11.37
C LEU A 502 8.08 -25.55 -11.62
N ASN A 503 7.97 -26.80 -12.09
CA ASN A 503 6.68 -27.47 -12.24
C ASN A 503 5.94 -27.61 -10.91
N LYS A 504 6.64 -27.94 -9.82
CA LYS A 504 6.03 -28.02 -8.47
C LYS A 504 5.56 -26.65 -8.00
N LEU A 505 6.36 -25.60 -8.25
CA LEU A 505 5.98 -24.22 -7.94
C LEU A 505 4.76 -23.78 -8.74
N ALA A 506 4.66 -24.14 -10.02
CA ALA A 506 3.50 -23.83 -10.86
C ALA A 506 2.20 -24.43 -10.31
N VAL A 507 2.23 -25.69 -9.85
CA VAL A 507 1.06 -26.33 -9.23
C VAL A 507 0.67 -25.61 -7.94
N ALA A 508 1.65 -25.33 -7.08
CA ALA A 508 1.42 -24.63 -5.83
C ALA A 508 0.83 -23.22 -6.07
N ALA A 509 1.36 -22.49 -7.06
CA ALA A 509 0.81 -21.21 -7.47
C ALA A 509 -0.64 -21.35 -7.93
N ALA A 510 -0.96 -22.28 -8.84
CA ALA A 510 -2.33 -22.51 -9.31
C ALA A 510 -3.31 -22.83 -8.16
N ALA A 511 -2.89 -23.62 -7.18
CA ALA A 511 -3.70 -23.94 -6.00
C ALA A 511 -4.00 -22.70 -5.14
N ILE A 512 -3.00 -21.84 -4.90
CA ILE A 512 -3.17 -20.61 -4.13
C ILE A 512 -4.03 -19.59 -4.89
N ILE A 513 -3.89 -19.51 -6.22
CA ILE A 513 -4.76 -18.69 -7.07
C ILE A 513 -6.21 -19.17 -6.97
N GLY A 514 -6.43 -20.50 -6.99
CA GLY A 514 -7.76 -21.08 -6.78
C GLY A 514 -8.34 -20.76 -5.40
N LEU A 515 -7.52 -20.80 -4.33
CA LEU A 515 -7.93 -20.38 -2.99
C LEU A 515 -8.31 -18.90 -2.96
N TYR A 516 -7.49 -18.02 -3.55
CA TYR A 516 -7.80 -16.59 -3.66
C TYR A 516 -9.12 -16.37 -4.39
N ALA A 517 -9.34 -17.04 -5.52
CA ALA A 517 -10.58 -16.96 -6.28
C ALA A 517 -11.78 -17.41 -5.44
N ALA A 518 -11.68 -18.55 -4.76
CA ALA A 518 -12.75 -19.07 -3.91
C ALA A 518 -13.13 -18.09 -2.80
N VAL A 519 -12.14 -17.56 -2.07
CA VAL A 519 -12.38 -16.58 -1.00
C VAL A 519 -12.97 -15.28 -1.56
N ARG A 520 -12.45 -14.78 -2.69
CA ARG A 520 -12.91 -13.54 -3.33
C ARG A 520 -14.35 -13.63 -3.81
N PHE A 521 -14.72 -14.70 -4.52
CA PHE A 521 -16.08 -14.88 -5.01
C PHE A 521 -17.06 -15.21 -3.88
N ALA A 522 -16.64 -15.99 -2.88
CA ALA A 522 -17.46 -16.24 -1.70
C ALA A 522 -17.79 -14.94 -0.95
N ASP A 523 -16.80 -14.05 -0.79
CA ASP A 523 -16.99 -12.72 -0.19
C ASP A 523 -17.95 -11.83 -1.02
N LEU A 524 -17.79 -11.81 -2.35
CA LEU A 524 -18.69 -11.07 -3.24
C LEU A 524 -20.14 -11.57 -3.16
N ILE A 525 -20.34 -12.88 -3.07
CA ILE A 525 -21.66 -13.51 -2.90
C ILE A 525 -22.24 -13.16 -1.54
N TYR A 526 -21.44 -13.34 -0.47
CA TYR A 526 -21.87 -13.06 0.91
C TYR A 526 -22.31 -11.61 1.11
N ARG A 527 -21.61 -10.65 0.48
CA ARG A 527 -21.96 -9.23 0.52
C ARG A 527 -23.06 -8.82 -0.46
N GLY A 528 -23.55 -9.73 -1.30
CA GLY A 528 -24.53 -9.42 -2.36
C GLY A 528 -23.97 -8.53 -3.48
N ALA A 529 -22.65 -8.35 -3.56
CA ALA A 529 -21.99 -7.46 -4.52
C ALA A 529 -21.74 -8.09 -5.89
N LEU A 530 -21.95 -9.41 -6.04
CA LEU A 530 -21.70 -10.13 -7.30
C LEU A 530 -22.50 -9.57 -8.48
N GLY A 531 -23.71 -9.05 -8.26
CA GLY A 531 -24.52 -8.43 -9.32
C GLY A 531 -23.83 -7.23 -9.98
N LEU A 532 -22.97 -6.51 -9.26
CA LEU A 532 -22.20 -5.39 -9.79
C LEU A 532 -21.22 -5.84 -10.88
N ALA A 533 -20.79 -7.11 -10.87
CA ALA A 533 -19.87 -7.66 -11.87
C ALA A 533 -20.54 -7.85 -13.23
N PHE A 534 -21.87 -7.71 -13.32
CA PHE A 534 -22.63 -7.82 -14.56
C PHE A 534 -23.32 -6.51 -14.94
N THR A 535 -23.04 -5.42 -14.21
CA THR A 535 -23.55 -4.09 -14.52
C THR A 535 -22.65 -3.45 -15.58
N PRO A 536 -23.14 -3.15 -16.79
CA PRO A 536 -22.31 -2.57 -17.85
C PRO A 536 -21.62 -1.28 -17.40
N GLY A 537 -20.31 -1.19 -17.60
CA GLY A 537 -19.52 -0.04 -17.20
C GLY A 537 -18.02 -0.32 -17.23
N TYR A 538 -17.24 0.73 -16.96
CA TYR A 538 -15.78 0.64 -16.92
C TYR A 538 -15.31 -0.30 -15.80
N GLU A 539 -15.95 -0.23 -14.62
CA GLU A 539 -15.61 -1.05 -13.47
C GLU A 539 -15.83 -2.55 -13.74
N MET A 540 -16.89 -2.89 -14.49
CA MET A 540 -17.14 -4.26 -14.93
C MET A 540 -16.03 -4.77 -15.85
N ALA A 541 -15.62 -3.96 -16.83
CA ALA A 541 -14.59 -4.35 -17.78
C ALA A 541 -13.23 -4.57 -17.09
N CYS A 542 -12.85 -3.68 -16.17
CA CYS A 542 -11.65 -3.86 -15.34
C CYS A 542 -11.74 -5.13 -14.49
N PHE A 543 -12.86 -5.32 -13.78
CA PHE A 543 -13.08 -6.50 -12.94
C PHE A 543 -12.95 -7.81 -13.74
N TRP A 544 -13.62 -7.96 -14.88
CA TRP A 544 -13.46 -9.18 -15.68
C TRP A 544 -12.07 -9.30 -16.30
N GLY A 545 -11.44 -8.19 -16.67
CA GLY A 545 -10.06 -8.15 -17.13
C GLY A 545 -9.08 -8.74 -16.11
N GLU A 546 -9.15 -8.30 -14.84
CA GLU A 546 -8.30 -8.84 -13.78
C GLU A 546 -8.62 -10.31 -13.44
N ILE A 547 -9.89 -10.73 -13.52
CA ILE A 547 -10.28 -12.13 -13.27
C ILE A 547 -9.73 -13.04 -14.37
N ILE A 548 -9.88 -12.64 -15.64
CA ILE A 548 -9.37 -13.44 -16.77
C ILE A 548 -7.84 -13.54 -16.71
N LEU A 549 -7.16 -12.40 -16.58
CA LEU A 549 -5.71 -12.32 -16.64
C LEU A 549 -5.03 -12.86 -15.38
N GLY A 550 -5.59 -12.57 -14.21
CA GLY A 550 -5.03 -12.89 -12.89
C GLY A 550 -5.53 -14.19 -12.27
N ILE A 551 -6.62 -14.78 -12.76
CA ILE A 551 -7.17 -16.03 -12.21
C ILE A 551 -7.31 -17.09 -13.30
N THR A 552 -8.17 -16.87 -14.30
CA THR A 552 -8.57 -17.92 -15.24
C THR A 552 -7.38 -18.43 -16.09
N VAL A 553 -6.69 -17.54 -16.79
CA VAL A 553 -5.54 -17.89 -17.63
C VAL A 553 -4.42 -18.56 -16.84
N PRO A 554 -3.90 -17.99 -15.74
CA PRO A 554 -2.80 -18.60 -15.00
C PRO A 554 -3.19 -19.92 -14.35
N MET A 555 -4.42 -20.08 -13.84
CA MET A 555 -4.88 -21.37 -13.31
C MET A 555 -4.88 -22.47 -14.38
N VAL A 556 -5.35 -22.17 -15.58
CA VAL A 556 -5.36 -23.14 -16.69
C VAL A 556 -3.94 -23.48 -17.13
N LEU A 557 -3.08 -22.48 -17.34
CA LEU A 557 -1.72 -22.70 -17.85
C LEU A 557 -0.80 -23.40 -16.83
N LEU A 558 -0.87 -23.00 -15.54
CA LEU A 558 -0.01 -23.53 -14.48
C LEU A 558 -0.58 -24.82 -13.84
N GLY A 559 -1.90 -24.99 -13.85
CA GLY A 559 -2.58 -26.16 -13.29
C GLY A 559 -2.63 -27.37 -14.23
N SER A 560 -2.59 -27.15 -15.54
CA SER A 560 -2.71 -28.21 -16.55
C SER A 560 -1.35 -28.80 -16.99
N ARG A 561 -1.39 -29.73 -17.96
CA ARG A 561 -0.19 -30.31 -18.60
C ARG A 561 0.65 -29.27 -19.36
N LEU A 562 0.11 -28.08 -19.65
CA LEU A 562 0.82 -27.03 -20.36
C LEU A 562 2.04 -26.51 -19.58
N ARG A 563 2.05 -26.63 -18.25
CA ARG A 563 3.18 -26.24 -17.39
C ARG A 563 4.50 -26.95 -17.71
N PHE A 564 4.46 -28.14 -18.33
CA PHE A 564 5.67 -28.86 -18.73
C PHE A 564 6.42 -28.14 -19.87
N SER A 565 5.75 -27.25 -20.61
CA SER A 565 6.40 -26.36 -21.56
C SER A 565 6.93 -25.11 -20.86
N ARG A 566 8.23 -24.82 -21.07
CA ARG A 566 8.91 -23.65 -20.50
C ARG A 566 8.23 -22.34 -20.88
N VAL A 567 7.76 -22.25 -22.13
CA VAL A 567 7.09 -21.06 -22.66
C VAL A 567 5.72 -20.87 -22.02
N TRP A 568 4.88 -21.90 -22.00
CA TRP A 568 3.54 -21.79 -21.44
C TRP A 568 3.53 -21.60 -19.92
N MET A 569 4.50 -22.19 -19.21
CA MET A 569 4.71 -21.91 -17.79
C MET A 569 5.10 -20.45 -17.55
N PHE A 570 6.00 -19.90 -18.37
CA PHE A 570 6.37 -18.47 -18.30
C PHE A 570 5.17 -17.57 -18.61
N VAL A 571 4.41 -17.86 -19.67
CA VAL A 571 3.21 -17.10 -20.04
C VAL A 571 2.15 -17.15 -18.93
N GLY A 572 1.94 -18.33 -18.31
CA GLY A 572 1.05 -18.47 -17.16
C GLY A 572 1.49 -17.64 -15.96
N ALA A 573 2.78 -17.67 -15.61
CA ALA A 573 3.31 -16.86 -14.51
C ALA A 573 3.23 -15.35 -14.83
N LEU A 574 3.55 -14.95 -16.06
CA LEU A 574 3.47 -13.56 -16.51
C LEU A 574 2.02 -13.04 -16.51
N SER A 575 1.07 -13.86 -16.98
CA SER A 575 -0.36 -13.55 -16.94
C SER A 575 -0.80 -13.25 -15.50
N TYR A 576 -0.41 -14.11 -14.55
CA TYR A 576 -0.72 -13.87 -13.14
C TYR A 576 -0.16 -12.54 -12.64
N VAL A 577 1.10 -12.25 -12.92
CA VAL A 577 1.75 -11.00 -12.50
C VAL A 577 1.03 -9.77 -13.07
N LEU A 578 0.67 -9.80 -14.36
CA LEU A 578 -0.08 -8.71 -14.98
C LEU A 578 -1.48 -8.56 -14.40
N GLY A 579 -2.20 -9.66 -14.16
CA GLY A 579 -3.52 -9.64 -13.53
C GLY A 579 -3.46 -9.21 -12.06
N PHE A 580 -2.39 -9.56 -11.35
CA PHE A 580 -2.11 -9.10 -9.98
C PHE A 580 -1.87 -7.59 -9.95
N ILE A 581 -1.05 -7.06 -10.87
CA ILE A 581 -0.83 -5.61 -11.00
C ILE A 581 -2.16 -4.92 -11.31
N LEU A 582 -2.94 -5.45 -12.26
CA LEU A 582 -4.25 -4.90 -12.61
C LEU A 582 -5.19 -4.87 -11.40
N HIS A 583 -5.25 -5.96 -10.62
CA HIS A 583 -6.03 -6.01 -9.37
C HIS A 583 -5.62 -4.93 -8.36
N ARG A 584 -4.31 -4.71 -8.16
CA ARG A 584 -3.81 -3.67 -7.25
C ARG A 584 -4.13 -2.27 -7.75
N MET A 585 -3.98 -2.03 -9.05
CA MET A 585 -4.34 -0.77 -9.70
C MET A 585 -5.83 -0.50 -9.59
N ASP A 586 -6.67 -1.51 -9.84
CA ASP A 586 -8.12 -1.36 -9.75
C ASP A 586 -8.57 -1.09 -8.33
N THR A 587 -7.99 -1.77 -7.35
CA THR A 587 -8.28 -1.53 -5.94
C THR A 587 -7.87 -0.11 -5.53
N ALA A 588 -6.71 0.38 -5.99
CA ALA A 588 -6.16 1.68 -5.59
C ALA A 588 -6.77 2.89 -6.31
N ILE A 589 -7.16 2.72 -7.58
CA ILE A 589 -7.55 3.83 -8.47
C ILE A 589 -8.96 3.62 -9.01
N THR A 590 -9.20 2.54 -9.76
CA THR A 590 -10.49 2.30 -10.42
C THR A 590 -11.65 2.27 -9.43
N SER A 591 -11.44 1.69 -8.25
CA SER A 591 -12.44 1.59 -7.20
C SER A 591 -12.89 2.95 -6.66
N LEU A 592 -12.02 3.97 -6.71
CA LEU A 592 -12.29 5.32 -6.21
C LEU A 592 -12.93 6.22 -7.27
N ARG A 593 -12.85 5.85 -8.55
CA ARG A 593 -13.28 6.67 -9.69
C ARG A 593 -14.67 7.29 -9.51
N ARG A 594 -15.68 6.50 -9.13
CA ARG A 594 -17.06 6.99 -8.95
C ARG A 594 -17.17 8.02 -7.84
N ALA A 595 -16.45 7.83 -6.74
CA ALA A 595 -16.45 8.76 -5.62
C ALA A 595 -15.71 10.06 -5.98
N THR A 596 -14.68 9.98 -6.82
CA THR A 596 -13.89 11.14 -7.26
C THR A 596 -14.54 11.91 -8.40
N GLY A 597 -15.43 11.29 -9.17
CA GLY A 597 -16.03 11.88 -10.37
C GLY A 597 -15.06 12.12 -11.53
N GLU A 598 -13.78 11.76 -11.38
CA GLU A 598 -12.69 12.00 -12.34
C GLU A 598 -12.07 10.69 -12.82
N ALA A 599 -11.71 10.65 -14.11
CA ALA A 599 -10.90 9.57 -14.64
C ALA A 599 -9.42 9.95 -14.51
N TYR A 600 -8.62 9.06 -13.93
CA TYR A 600 -7.17 9.21 -13.86
C TYR A 600 -6.49 8.46 -15.00
N PHE A 601 -5.52 9.11 -15.66
CA PHE A 601 -4.57 8.48 -16.56
C PHE A 601 -3.17 9.01 -16.28
N PRO A 602 -2.16 8.14 -16.12
CA PRO A 602 -0.82 8.57 -15.73
C PRO A 602 -0.17 9.47 -16.77
N SER A 603 0.62 10.43 -16.28
CA SER A 603 1.45 11.24 -17.14
C SER A 603 2.55 10.38 -17.81
N PHE A 604 3.10 10.89 -18.92
CA PHE A 604 4.25 10.24 -19.55
C PHE A 604 5.46 10.14 -18.60
N MET A 605 5.66 11.15 -17.75
CA MET A 605 6.76 11.16 -16.78
C MET A 605 6.56 10.10 -15.68
N GLU A 606 5.32 9.89 -15.23
CA GLU A 606 4.98 8.84 -14.27
C GLU A 606 5.38 7.47 -14.81
N ILE A 607 4.96 7.16 -16.05
CA ILE A 607 5.25 5.89 -16.73
C ILE A 607 6.77 5.70 -16.87
N MET A 608 7.47 6.73 -17.34
CA MET A 608 8.92 6.64 -17.59
C MET A 608 9.73 6.47 -16.29
N ILE A 609 9.30 7.07 -15.18
CA ILE A 609 9.93 6.88 -13.86
C ILE A 609 9.74 5.44 -13.37
N SER A 610 8.55 4.86 -13.47
CA SER A 610 8.33 3.45 -13.09
C SER A 610 9.17 2.49 -13.95
N ILE A 611 9.22 2.71 -15.27
CA ILE A 611 10.09 1.93 -16.18
C ILE A 611 11.57 2.08 -15.78
N PHE A 612 11.99 3.30 -15.43
CA PHE A 612 13.34 3.58 -14.95
C PHE A 612 13.67 2.82 -13.66
N LEU A 613 12.78 2.80 -12.66
CA LEU A 613 12.98 2.04 -11.42
C LEU A 613 13.10 0.53 -11.68
N ILE A 614 12.25 -0.02 -12.54
CA ILE A 614 12.33 -1.44 -12.95
C ILE A 614 13.67 -1.73 -13.64
N ALA A 615 14.11 -0.83 -14.53
CA ALA A 615 15.40 -0.95 -15.21
C ALA A 615 16.59 -0.94 -14.23
N LEU A 616 16.57 -0.04 -13.23
CA LEU A 616 17.56 -0.02 -12.15
C LEU A 616 17.58 -1.34 -11.37
N GLY A 617 16.41 -1.95 -11.13
CA GLY A 617 16.29 -3.26 -10.52
C GLY A 617 17.05 -4.35 -11.27
N PHE A 618 16.84 -4.44 -12.59
CA PHE A 618 17.54 -5.41 -13.43
C PHE A 618 19.06 -5.16 -13.45
N ILE A 619 19.49 -3.89 -13.51
CA ILE A 619 20.90 -3.51 -13.46
C ILE A 619 21.51 -3.95 -12.11
N ALA A 620 20.87 -3.60 -10.99
CA ALA A 620 21.32 -3.95 -9.66
C ALA A 620 21.41 -5.47 -9.48
N PHE A 621 20.40 -6.22 -9.91
CA PHE A 621 20.41 -7.68 -9.82
C PHE A 621 21.56 -8.28 -10.62
N ARG A 622 21.80 -7.80 -11.85
CA ARG A 622 22.92 -8.26 -12.69
C ARG A 622 24.27 -7.94 -12.06
N LEU A 623 24.46 -6.74 -11.52
CA LEU A 623 25.72 -6.33 -10.89
C LEU A 623 26.00 -7.15 -9.62
N ILE A 624 25.01 -7.25 -8.73
CA ILE A 624 25.15 -7.98 -7.47
C ILE A 624 25.39 -9.48 -7.73
N SER A 625 24.64 -10.09 -8.66
CA SER A 625 24.84 -11.51 -9.02
C SER A 625 26.17 -11.79 -9.73
N ALA A 626 26.77 -10.80 -10.40
CA ALA A 626 28.12 -10.90 -10.94
C ALA A 626 29.20 -10.77 -9.85
N CYS A 627 28.92 -10.00 -8.80
CA CYS A 627 29.86 -9.72 -7.72
C CYS A 627 29.81 -10.71 -6.57
N PHE A 628 28.69 -11.40 -6.32
CA PHE A 628 28.48 -12.24 -5.14
C PHE A 628 28.01 -13.66 -5.50
N PRO A 629 28.29 -14.67 -4.66
CA PRO A 629 27.84 -16.06 -4.85
C PRO A 629 26.32 -16.20 -4.56
N VAL A 630 25.51 -15.75 -5.51
CA VAL A 630 24.04 -15.82 -5.45
C VAL A 630 23.53 -17.14 -6.01
N PHE A 631 24.11 -17.60 -7.11
CA PHE A 631 23.76 -18.88 -7.73
C PHE A 631 24.69 -20.00 -7.21
N PRO A 632 24.19 -21.25 -7.08
CA PRO A 632 25.04 -22.39 -6.77
C PRO A 632 26.13 -22.59 -7.85
N LYS A 633 27.29 -23.13 -7.45
CA LYS A 633 28.38 -23.41 -8.39
C LYS A 633 27.95 -24.52 -9.36
N GLU A 634 28.19 -24.31 -10.65
CA GLU A 634 27.91 -25.31 -11.70
C GLU A 634 28.66 -26.61 -11.36
N GLY A 635 27.92 -27.70 -11.11
CA GLY A 635 28.46 -29.03 -10.74
C GLY A 635 27.93 -29.62 -9.43
N GLU A 636 27.49 -28.83 -8.44
CA GLU A 636 27.03 -29.37 -7.14
C GLU A 636 25.59 -29.93 -7.15
N GLY A 637 24.86 -29.77 -8.27
CA GLY A 637 23.44 -30.13 -8.40
C GLY A 637 23.17 -31.55 -8.89
N GLU A 638 24.13 -32.21 -9.52
CA GLU A 638 23.95 -33.57 -10.07
C GLU A 638 24.27 -34.68 -9.05
N GLU A 639 25.14 -34.43 -8.07
CA GLU A 639 25.53 -35.47 -7.09
C GLU A 639 24.50 -35.78 -5.98
N ARG A 640 23.41 -35.02 -5.85
CA ARG A 640 22.38 -35.25 -4.80
C ARG A 640 20.98 -35.59 -5.31
N VAL A 641 20.84 -35.79 -6.61
CA VAL A 641 19.58 -36.24 -7.23
C VAL A 641 19.84 -37.55 -7.95
N ASN A 642 20.24 -38.56 -7.19
CA ASN A 642 20.06 -39.97 -7.51
C ASN A 642 19.75 -40.70 -6.20
#